data_AF-A0A1C6UV88-F1
#
_entry.id   AF-A0A1C6UV88-F1
#
_cell.length_a   1.000
_cell.length_b   1.000
_cell.length_c   1.000
_cell.angle_alpha   90.00
_cell.angle_beta   90.00
_cell.angle_gamma   90.00
#
_symmetry.space_group_name_H-M   'P 1'
#
loop_
_entity.id
_entity.type
_entity.pdbx_description
1 polymer ?
#
loop_
_entity_poly.entity_id
_entity_poly.type
_entity_poly.pdbx_seq_one_letter_code
_entity_poly.pdbx_strand_id
1 'polypeptide(L)'
;MTTLASPPTGDPVATGPSAVDLTKADPRAVVDALAGSVRPYLIGVRHHSPALAAVVPALLDAAGAEVVCVELPADFQRWLPHLSDPAARAPLALVGSHGADGPMGFYPFADFSPELAAIRWARQHGVEVVCCDLPLADPGWTADGTDPASGSDPTADAEPAGGGGPTPDAGAPASGPRRSGYAAALSASGTGRDGDDLWDRVVEVRAPGCPPEAVRRAALGVGWAMRTDSASGDGVPARDLARERHMRRVLADAGADGRRVAAVIGAFHAPALLTDGGRAAADDGSDGTADAAPTRPGAAPAGPVRSVTTRPATTGGGAAVTSLVPYAFDLLDSRSGYPAGIRDPRWQQSVFTAAGDPERIRAAAARAVTDLCRELRSAGHTAGTGEAAETVRLAGDLARLRDLPAPGRGEVLEAVTTVLGQGELLGRGRALAKALETVLVGAERGRVAPGTPRSGLGPAVEAELTALRLPGPESPKSREVRLDPLRTELDGRREILLQRLQVCGVGYGEPIAVSGTGDGAALTTRWQLAWTPSVAARLDLVGVRGVTSALAAAGTLRERFRREAADGGPTAAQLLTGLRDAARCDLPELVTDRLGLAAAVLPGTGTLPELLAALDLLEALRREHLPGTTADGRARAAELTVVLLDTAVRGLPGLAGSDAVADAAALVDLALRAGEDRIGLRLDEALGHLARSGSSLIRGAALAARVLLDLTDLETLGTQVAGWVDAATGPDTRRHLHRLLGGLLTAAHPLLQSAPAALDPLLERIERLTDSEFLDRLPALRGGFDVLTPAARERLLDTVADRLGDRLDVALSAPAELLARWAAADAAGRAALVARDIPIPGTPTGSTAEPGPSASTVDAEPGPDTPTARLTPTDRWRLLLGRQPDRLPADARRYARALDELYGAGQGEGATDLAPSAGGGQEGSFPTAREWADELEALFGTAVREEVIARAAENGRTDVLTELDPAQVRPSMELLTSVLSLAGGLPEAHLARLRPLVRRLVEELTRQLATQVRPALTGLTNPRPSRRPGGRINLARTLRANLAHTQRLGDGRTVVVPERPVFNTRTRREADWRLVLVVDVSGSMEASVVWSALTAAVLAGVPTLSTHFLAFSTEVVDLTDRVDDPLSLLLEVRVGGGTHIAAGLAHARSLVTVPSRTIVAVVSDFEEGYPLAGLLGEVRALAGSGVHLLGCAALNDQGVPCYSVPVAEQLVAAGMPVAALSPLELARWVGDRVRGGSR
;
A
#
# COMPACT_ATOMS: atom_id res chain seq x y z
N MET A 1 41.14 87.95 14.51
CA MET A 1 40.60 89.03 13.66
C MET A 1 39.09 88.79 13.56
N THR A 2 38.26 89.34 14.45
CA THR A 2 37.41 90.56 14.22
C THR A 2 36.68 90.49 12.86
N THR A 3 35.35 90.53 12.71
CA THR A 3 34.24 91.22 13.43
C THR A 3 32.88 90.70 12.88
N LEU A 4 31.90 90.35 13.73
CA LEU A 4 30.59 91.02 13.98
C LEU A 4 29.70 91.38 12.76
N ALA A 5 28.47 90.82 12.69
CA ALA A 5 27.18 91.53 12.91
C ALA A 5 25.95 90.74 12.40
N SER A 6 24.80 91.01 13.04
CA SER A 6 23.50 90.28 13.08
C SER A 6 22.44 90.80 12.05
N PRO A 7 21.19 90.24 11.99
CA PRO A 7 20.35 90.02 10.78
C PRO A 7 19.32 91.15 10.49
N PRO A 8 18.42 91.05 9.46
CA PRO A 8 17.06 90.53 9.70
C PRO A 8 16.26 89.91 8.49
N THR A 9 15.26 89.10 8.85
CA THR A 9 13.92 88.80 8.27
C THR A 9 13.57 89.03 6.78
N GLY A 10 12.94 88.01 6.19
CA GLY A 10 11.98 88.13 5.10
C GLY A 10 11.67 86.78 4.42
N ASP A 11 10.53 86.17 4.75
CA ASP A 11 9.98 85.02 4.00
C ASP A 11 9.79 85.35 2.52
N PRO A 12 9.90 84.33 1.64
CA PRO A 12 8.77 84.07 0.77
C PRO A 12 8.36 82.59 0.82
N VAL A 13 7.09 82.39 1.12
CA VAL A 13 6.19 81.30 0.69
C VAL A 13 6.89 80.15 -0.06
N ALA A 14 7.22 79.09 0.67
CA ALA A 14 7.60 77.82 0.09
C ALA A 14 6.35 77.10 -0.44
N THR A 15 6.26 76.97 -1.76
CA THR A 15 5.43 76.00 -2.45
C THR A 15 5.69 74.61 -1.86
N GLY A 16 4.66 73.97 -1.29
CA GLY A 16 4.76 72.65 -0.69
C GLY A 16 5.24 71.59 -1.68
N PRO A 17 5.95 70.54 -1.22
CA PRO A 17 6.44 69.48 -2.09
C PRO A 17 5.25 68.71 -2.68
N SER A 18 5.19 68.66 -4.02
CA SER A 18 4.25 67.84 -4.77
C SER A 18 4.49 66.35 -4.50
N ALA A 19 3.40 65.60 -4.44
CA ALA A 19 3.34 64.14 -4.28
C ALA A 19 4.44 63.38 -5.03
N VAL A 20 5.19 62.55 -4.31
CA VAL A 20 6.16 61.63 -4.89
C VAL A 20 5.40 60.42 -5.43
N ASP A 21 5.34 60.30 -6.76
CA ASP A 21 4.95 59.08 -7.45
C ASP A 21 6.02 58.00 -7.14
N LEU A 22 5.73 57.10 -6.19
CA LEU A 22 6.67 56.08 -5.70
C LEU A 22 7.14 55.10 -6.79
N THR A 23 6.47 55.08 -7.96
CA THR A 23 6.89 54.29 -9.13
C THR A 23 7.99 54.97 -9.97
N LYS A 24 8.27 56.26 -9.74
CA LYS A 24 9.30 57.07 -10.41
C LYS A 24 10.35 57.65 -9.44
N ALA A 25 10.25 57.33 -8.16
CA ALA A 25 11.15 57.80 -7.12
C ALA A 25 12.49 57.07 -7.13
N ASP A 26 13.56 57.74 -6.69
CA ASP A 26 14.86 57.09 -6.42
C ASP A 26 14.66 55.98 -5.37
N PRO A 27 14.98 54.71 -5.68
CA PRO A 27 14.87 53.59 -4.73
C PRO A 27 15.48 53.88 -3.36
N ARG A 28 16.60 54.62 -3.32
CA ARG A 28 17.28 54.98 -2.07
C ARG A 28 16.41 55.89 -1.22
N ALA A 29 15.79 56.90 -1.83
CA ALA A 29 14.91 57.83 -1.12
C ALA A 29 13.68 57.14 -0.55
N VAL A 30 13.14 56.11 -1.23
CA VAL A 30 12.00 55.33 -0.73
C VAL A 30 12.40 54.46 0.46
N VAL A 31 13.54 53.75 0.36
CA VAL A 31 14.06 52.96 1.49
C VAL A 31 14.42 53.86 2.67
N ASP A 32 14.94 55.06 2.43
CA ASP A 32 15.21 56.06 3.47
C ASP A 32 13.92 56.51 4.17
N ALA A 33 12.83 56.72 3.43
CA ALA A 33 11.52 57.03 3.99
C ALA A 33 10.94 55.86 4.81
N LEU A 34 11.02 54.63 4.31
CA LEU A 34 10.59 53.41 5.02
C LEU A 34 11.36 53.24 6.33
N ALA A 35 12.69 53.35 6.28
CA ALA A 35 13.54 53.20 7.45
C ALA A 35 13.39 54.36 8.45
N GLY A 36 13.08 55.56 7.95
CA GLY A 36 12.78 56.76 8.74
C GLY A 36 11.41 56.77 9.41
N SER A 37 10.51 55.84 9.05
CA SER A 37 9.22 55.71 9.73
C SER A 37 9.39 55.29 11.19
N VAL A 38 8.84 56.11 12.09
CA VAL A 38 8.84 55.88 13.56
C VAL A 38 7.44 55.71 14.14
N ARG A 39 6.39 55.91 13.32
CA ARG A 39 4.97 55.79 13.70
C ARG A 39 4.15 55.17 12.55
N PRO A 40 4.20 53.84 12.39
CA PRO A 40 4.93 52.86 13.21
C PRO A 40 6.42 52.74 12.84
N TYR A 41 7.23 52.20 13.76
CA TYR A 41 8.59 51.75 13.45
C TYR A 41 8.53 50.45 12.65
N LEU A 42 8.82 50.53 11.35
CA LEU A 42 8.64 49.41 10.42
C LEU A 42 9.82 48.44 10.45
N ILE A 43 9.56 47.16 10.68
CA ILE A 43 10.50 46.05 10.53
C ILE A 43 9.89 45.08 9.51
N GLY A 44 10.35 45.17 8.26
CA GLY A 44 9.96 44.23 7.22
C GLY A 44 10.67 42.90 7.41
N VAL A 45 9.92 41.80 7.46
CA VAL A 45 10.44 40.45 7.73
C VAL A 45 10.01 39.44 6.67
N ARG A 46 10.77 38.35 6.58
CA ARG A 46 10.33 37.06 6.02
C ARG A 46 10.12 36.12 7.19
N HIS A 47 9.05 35.32 7.13
CA HIS A 47 8.60 34.43 8.22
C HIS A 47 9.70 33.51 8.80
N HIS A 48 10.67 33.13 7.96
CA HIS A 48 11.91 32.48 8.38
C HIS A 48 13.11 33.28 7.86
N SER A 49 13.78 33.99 8.77
CA SER A 49 14.97 34.81 8.47
C SER A 49 15.93 34.79 9.66
N PRO A 50 16.96 33.93 9.66
CA PRO A 50 17.99 33.87 10.70
C PRO A 50 18.67 35.21 10.94
N ALA A 51 18.98 35.95 9.88
CA ALA A 51 19.60 37.26 9.99
C ALA A 51 18.70 38.27 10.71
N LEU A 52 17.43 38.39 10.31
CA LEU A 52 16.51 39.33 10.97
C LEU A 52 16.18 38.90 12.39
N ALA A 53 15.88 37.61 12.62
CA ALA A 53 15.55 37.11 13.95
C ALA A 53 16.66 37.42 14.97
N ALA A 54 17.93 37.39 14.55
CA ALA A 54 19.06 37.74 15.40
C ALA A 54 19.14 39.25 15.75
N VAL A 55 18.69 40.14 14.87
CA VAL A 55 18.80 41.60 15.06
C VAL A 55 17.52 42.28 15.53
N VAL A 56 16.35 41.65 15.37
CA VAL A 56 15.04 42.18 15.79
C VAL A 56 15.02 42.65 17.24
N PRO A 57 15.53 41.89 18.24
CA PRO A 57 15.60 42.38 19.62
C PRO A 57 16.31 43.73 19.75
N ALA A 58 17.47 43.89 19.08
CA ALA A 58 18.24 45.12 19.13
C ALA A 58 17.54 46.28 18.40
N LEU A 59 16.79 45.98 17.33
CA LEU A 59 15.97 46.97 16.62
C LEU A 59 14.79 47.46 17.47
N LEU A 60 14.15 46.55 18.23
CA LEU A 60 13.05 46.88 19.13
C LEU A 60 13.53 47.70 20.33
N ASP A 61 14.71 47.37 20.88
CA ASP A 61 15.38 48.18 21.92
C ASP A 61 15.68 49.59 21.39
N ALA A 62 16.27 49.70 20.20
CA ALA A 62 16.61 50.99 19.59
C ALA A 62 15.37 51.86 19.28
N ALA A 63 14.25 51.23 18.92
CA ALA A 63 12.97 51.91 18.69
C ALA A 63 12.29 52.34 20.01
N GLY A 64 12.68 51.76 21.15
CA GLY A 64 12.02 51.93 22.43
C GLY A 64 10.54 51.50 22.38
N ALA A 65 10.25 50.37 21.71
CA ALA A 65 8.89 49.92 21.43
C ALA A 65 8.08 49.68 22.71
N GLU A 66 6.86 50.24 22.76
CA GLU A 66 5.90 50.08 23.86
C GLU A 66 4.75 49.12 23.48
N VAL A 67 4.56 48.91 22.17
CA VAL A 67 3.66 47.90 21.59
C VAL A 67 4.34 47.31 20.36
N VAL A 68 4.28 45.99 20.20
CA VAL A 68 4.75 45.28 19.02
C VAL A 68 3.56 44.68 18.28
N CYS A 69 3.29 45.17 17.07
CA CYS A 69 2.31 44.57 16.18
C CYS A 69 3.00 43.52 15.31
N VAL A 70 2.49 42.30 15.31
CA VAL A 70 3.05 41.16 14.56
C VAL A 70 2.01 40.69 13.54
N GLU A 71 2.46 40.41 12.31
CA GLU A 71 1.64 39.83 11.24
C GLU A 71 1.21 38.40 11.57
N LEU A 72 0.15 38.28 12.35
CA LEU A 72 -0.54 37.03 12.63
C LEU A 72 -2.05 37.29 12.70
N PRO A 73 -2.88 36.33 12.29
CA PRO A 73 -4.33 36.42 12.47
C PRO A 73 -4.72 36.70 13.93
N ALA A 74 -5.74 37.55 14.10
CA ALA A 74 -6.21 37.97 15.42
C ALA A 74 -6.62 36.77 16.33
N ASP A 75 -7.11 35.68 15.75
CA ASP A 75 -7.52 34.46 16.46
C ASP A 75 -6.37 33.78 17.22
N PHE A 76 -5.13 34.05 16.84
CA PHE A 76 -3.94 33.51 17.50
C PHE A 76 -3.48 34.29 18.72
N GLN A 77 -4.06 35.46 18.99
CA GLN A 77 -3.69 36.33 20.11
C GLN A 77 -3.63 35.58 21.46
N ARG A 78 -4.54 34.63 21.69
CA ARG A 78 -4.62 33.83 22.93
C ARG A 78 -3.43 32.89 23.13
N TRP A 79 -2.72 32.52 22.07
CA TRP A 79 -1.62 31.56 22.10
C TRP A 79 -0.25 32.21 22.33
N LEU A 80 -0.12 33.53 22.10
CA LEU A 80 1.14 34.26 22.25
C LEU A 80 1.79 34.09 23.64
N PRO A 81 1.06 34.07 24.78
CA PRO A 81 1.66 33.81 26.09
C PRO A 81 2.30 32.42 26.23
N HIS A 82 1.80 31.42 25.49
CA HIS A 82 2.35 30.05 25.49
C HIS A 82 3.48 29.90 24.50
N LEU A 83 3.36 30.53 23.33
CA LEU A 83 4.40 30.55 22.29
C LEU A 83 5.67 31.29 22.76
N SER A 84 5.50 32.36 23.54
CA SER A 84 6.59 33.16 24.14
C SER A 84 7.22 32.55 25.39
N ASP A 85 6.68 31.44 25.91
CA ASP A 85 7.11 30.90 27.19
C ASP A 85 8.55 30.34 27.11
N PRO A 86 9.45 30.63 28.07
CA PRO A 86 10.82 30.12 28.05
C PRO A 86 10.95 28.60 28.09
N ALA A 87 9.93 27.88 28.59
CA ALA A 87 9.90 26.42 28.58
C ALA A 87 9.45 25.86 27.21
N ALA A 88 8.89 26.68 26.32
CA ALA A 88 8.53 26.31 24.96
C ALA A 88 9.77 26.31 24.05
N ARG A 89 10.02 25.18 23.38
CA ARG A 89 11.12 25.00 22.44
C ARG A 89 10.58 24.94 21.01
N ALA A 90 11.06 25.81 20.14
CA ALA A 90 10.75 25.76 18.71
C ALA A 90 11.48 24.56 18.04
N PRO A 91 10.99 24.00 16.93
CA PRO A 91 9.88 24.51 16.11
C PRO A 91 8.48 24.18 16.65
N LEU A 92 7.58 25.15 16.67
CA LEU A 92 6.18 25.02 17.09
C LEU A 92 5.26 25.58 16.02
N ALA A 93 4.03 25.08 15.87
CA ALA A 93 3.09 25.62 14.90
C ALA A 93 1.80 26.09 15.56
N LEU A 94 1.33 27.27 15.14
CA LEU A 94 -0.05 27.67 15.33
C LEU A 94 -0.86 27.13 14.15
N VAL A 95 -1.98 26.49 14.46
CA VAL A 95 -2.88 25.87 13.47
C VAL A 95 -4.24 26.50 13.62
N GLY A 96 -4.87 26.86 12.52
CA GLY A 96 -6.19 27.48 12.51
C GLY A 96 -7.01 27.10 11.29
N SER A 97 -8.33 26.96 11.44
CA SER A 97 -9.24 26.71 10.31
C SER A 97 -9.86 28.02 9.80
N HIS A 98 -9.93 28.19 8.47
CA HIS A 98 -10.62 29.33 7.83
C HIS A 98 -12.15 29.11 7.80
N GLY A 99 -12.76 28.88 8.98
CA GLY A 99 -14.16 28.49 9.15
C GLY A 99 -14.34 27.08 9.76
N ALA A 100 -15.59 26.66 10.00
CA ALA A 100 -15.89 25.36 10.62
C ALA A 100 -15.46 24.15 9.75
N ASP A 101 -15.57 24.30 8.42
CA ASP A 101 -15.21 23.29 7.42
C ASP A 101 -14.12 23.79 6.44
N GLY A 102 -13.47 24.91 6.76
CA GLY A 102 -12.47 25.55 5.89
C GLY A 102 -11.09 24.86 5.94
N PRO A 103 -10.23 25.07 4.92
CA PRO A 103 -8.87 24.54 4.92
C PRO A 103 -8.09 25.05 6.14
N MET A 104 -7.28 24.17 6.72
CA MET A 104 -6.40 24.53 7.84
C MET A 104 -5.15 25.25 7.33
N GLY A 105 -4.86 26.41 7.93
CA GLY A 105 -3.58 27.09 7.77
C GLY A 105 -2.61 26.66 8.87
N PHE A 106 -1.35 26.43 8.49
CA PHE A 106 -0.26 26.13 9.42
C PHE A 106 0.74 27.29 9.45
N TYR A 107 1.02 27.78 10.66
CA TYR A 107 1.94 28.87 10.92
C TYR A 107 3.06 28.36 11.84
N PRO A 108 4.05 27.65 11.28
CA PRO A 108 5.18 27.13 12.04
C PRO A 108 6.16 28.25 12.39
N PHE A 109 6.71 28.23 13.58
CA PHE A 109 7.73 29.15 14.07
C PHE A 109 8.98 28.36 14.44
N ALA A 110 10.13 28.83 14.00
CA ALA A 110 11.43 28.39 14.48
C ALA A 110 12.08 29.49 15.33
N ASP A 111 13.19 29.20 16.02
CA ASP A 111 13.91 30.25 16.76
C ASP A 111 14.41 31.37 15.82
N PHE A 112 14.61 31.05 14.55
CA PHE A 112 14.95 31.97 13.47
C PHE A 112 13.74 32.61 12.76
N SER A 113 12.55 32.57 13.36
CA SER A 113 11.40 33.38 12.93
C SER A 113 11.46 34.76 13.60
N PRO A 114 11.61 35.87 12.83
CA PRO A 114 11.66 37.23 13.38
C PRO A 114 10.46 37.60 14.26
N GLU A 115 9.29 37.09 13.92
CA GLU A 115 8.04 37.24 14.66
C GLU A 115 8.14 36.59 16.05
N LEU A 116 8.66 35.37 16.12
CA LEU A 116 8.88 34.67 17.40
C LEU A 116 9.94 35.39 18.24
N ALA A 117 11.01 35.90 17.62
CA ALA A 117 12.02 36.69 18.30
C ALA A 117 11.42 37.97 18.91
N ALA A 118 10.56 38.67 18.16
CA ALA A 118 9.83 39.84 18.65
C ALA A 118 8.88 39.51 19.80
N ILE A 119 8.10 38.43 19.67
CA ILE A 119 7.17 37.94 20.69
C ILE A 119 7.91 37.59 22.00
N ARG A 120 9.05 36.90 21.91
CA ARG A 120 9.89 36.55 23.08
C ARG A 120 10.54 37.78 23.70
N TRP A 121 11.06 38.72 22.90
CA TRP A 121 11.60 39.98 23.39
C TRP A 121 10.54 40.79 24.14
N ALA A 122 9.32 40.89 23.59
CA ALA A 122 8.24 41.65 24.20
C ALA A 122 7.84 41.08 25.56
N ARG A 123 7.76 39.74 25.68
CA ARG A 123 7.53 39.07 26.97
C ARG A 123 8.61 39.44 28.00
N GLN A 124 9.88 39.42 27.61
CA GLN A 124 11.00 39.72 28.52
C GLN A 124 10.97 41.17 29.01
N HIS A 125 10.47 42.10 28.21
CA HIS A 125 10.40 43.53 28.52
C HIS A 125 9.04 43.99 29.04
N GLY A 126 8.06 43.08 29.18
CA GLY A 126 6.70 43.42 29.60
C GLY A 126 5.94 44.30 28.59
N VAL A 127 6.32 44.22 27.32
CA VAL A 127 5.73 44.98 26.20
C VAL A 127 4.53 44.22 25.64
N GLU A 128 3.49 44.95 25.25
CA GLU A 128 2.27 44.38 24.65
C GLU A 128 2.54 43.90 23.22
N VAL A 129 2.04 42.71 22.87
CA VAL A 129 2.06 42.17 21.51
C VAL A 129 0.64 42.10 20.96
N VAL A 130 0.42 42.60 19.74
CA VAL A 130 -0.88 42.62 19.08
C VAL A 130 -0.78 41.92 17.71
N CYS A 131 -1.57 40.88 17.51
CA CYS A 131 -1.79 40.28 16.19
C CYS A 131 -2.49 41.31 15.28
N CYS A 132 -1.87 41.70 14.16
CA CYS A 132 -2.38 42.76 13.30
C CYS A 132 -2.84 42.32 11.91
N ASP A 133 -2.96 41.02 11.65
CA ASP A 133 -3.48 40.48 10.39
C ASP A 133 -4.97 40.09 10.50
N LEU A 134 -5.61 39.82 9.35
CA LEU A 134 -7.03 39.47 9.27
C LEU A 134 -7.38 38.27 10.17
N PRO A 135 -8.56 38.29 10.84
CA PRO A 135 -9.10 37.10 11.49
C PRO A 135 -9.26 35.93 10.51
N LEU A 136 -9.06 34.69 10.94
CA LEU A 136 -9.11 33.49 10.10
C LEU A 136 -10.46 33.27 9.41
N ALA A 137 -11.56 33.75 10.02
CA ALA A 137 -12.90 33.66 9.45
C ALA A 137 -13.26 34.84 8.53
N ASP A 138 -12.34 35.78 8.28
CA ASP A 138 -12.60 36.96 7.46
C ASP A 138 -12.72 36.58 5.96
N PRO A 139 -13.78 37.01 5.25
CA PRO A 139 -13.94 36.77 3.81
C PRO A 139 -12.82 37.33 2.94
N GLY A 140 -12.01 38.26 3.47
CA GLY A 140 -10.82 38.78 2.80
C GLY A 140 -9.80 37.69 2.44
N TRP A 141 -9.84 36.53 3.10
CA TRP A 141 -9.02 35.35 2.72
C TRP A 141 -9.47 34.68 1.42
N THR A 142 -10.72 34.86 0.98
CA THR A 142 -11.33 34.20 -0.19
C THR A 142 -11.75 35.18 -1.29
N ALA A 143 -11.28 36.43 -1.23
CA ALA A 143 -11.68 37.50 -2.15
C ALA A 143 -11.22 37.29 -3.61
N ASP A 144 -10.29 36.37 -3.87
CA ASP A 144 -9.88 35.97 -5.22
C ASP A 144 -10.73 34.77 -5.69
N GLY A 145 -11.74 35.03 -6.53
CA GLY A 145 -12.65 34.01 -7.06
C GLY A 145 -11.98 33.04 -8.03
N THR A 146 -12.33 31.74 -7.89
CA THR A 146 -12.18 30.61 -8.85
C THR A 146 -10.77 30.14 -9.22
N ASP A 147 -10.15 29.30 -8.38
CA ASP A 147 -9.56 28.00 -8.78
C ASP A 147 -9.31 27.09 -7.54
N PRO A 148 -9.88 25.88 -7.43
CA PRO A 148 -9.71 25.02 -6.24
C PRO A 148 -8.34 24.31 -6.13
N ALA A 149 -7.36 24.64 -6.99
CA ALA A 149 -6.09 23.91 -7.10
C ALA A 149 -4.85 24.66 -6.56
N SER A 150 -4.98 25.89 -6.07
CA SER A 150 -3.86 26.65 -5.48
C SER A 150 -4.10 26.95 -4.01
N GLY A 151 -3.66 26.03 -3.13
CA GLY A 151 -3.61 26.24 -1.69
C GLY A 151 -2.49 27.22 -1.28
N SER A 152 -2.61 28.50 -1.65
CA SER A 152 -1.69 29.55 -1.19
C SER A 152 -2.05 29.98 0.24
N ASP A 153 -1.28 29.49 1.21
CA ASP A 153 -1.39 29.86 2.62
C ASP A 153 -1.04 31.36 2.86
N PRO A 154 -1.56 31.99 3.93
CA PRO A 154 -1.54 33.42 4.28
C PRO A 154 -0.24 34.23 4.36
N THR A 155 0.94 33.64 4.18
CA THR A 155 2.22 34.35 4.40
C THR A 155 3.15 34.28 3.18
N ALA A 156 2.63 33.88 2.02
CA ALA A 156 3.39 33.78 0.80
C ALA A 156 3.62 35.16 0.17
N ASP A 157 4.79 35.73 0.41
CA ASP A 157 5.38 36.72 -0.50
C ASP A 157 5.45 36.08 -1.91
N ALA A 158 4.78 36.70 -2.88
CA ALA A 158 4.67 36.21 -4.24
C ALA A 158 6.06 36.12 -4.91
N GLU A 159 6.56 34.89 -5.12
CA GLU A 159 7.66 34.61 -6.05
C GLU A 159 7.13 34.14 -7.42
N PRO A 160 7.79 34.52 -8.53
CA PRO A 160 7.44 34.03 -9.85
C PRO A 160 7.81 32.54 -9.99
N ALA A 161 6.85 31.75 -10.48
CA ALA A 161 6.97 30.31 -10.70
C ALA A 161 8.24 29.91 -11.48
N GLY A 162 9.05 29.02 -10.89
CA GLY A 162 10.15 28.34 -11.56
C GLY A 162 10.13 26.84 -11.29
N GLY A 163 10.14 26.02 -12.36
CA GLY A 163 10.49 24.60 -12.27
C GLY A 163 9.64 23.57 -13.02
N GLY A 164 9.19 23.84 -14.25
CA GLY A 164 8.70 22.81 -15.18
C GLY A 164 9.73 22.54 -16.28
N GLY A 165 10.19 21.29 -16.42
CA GLY A 165 11.23 20.89 -17.39
C GLY A 165 10.87 21.17 -18.87
N PRO A 166 11.88 21.17 -19.77
CA PRO A 166 11.74 21.70 -21.11
C PRO A 166 11.01 20.70 -22.03
N THR A 167 9.88 21.11 -22.58
CA THR A 167 9.38 20.55 -23.85
C THR A 167 9.95 21.39 -24.99
N PRO A 168 10.63 20.79 -25.98
CA PRO A 168 11.07 21.51 -27.16
C PRO A 168 9.88 21.54 -28.13
N ASP A 169 9.26 22.71 -28.30
CA ASP A 169 8.53 22.96 -29.54
C ASP A 169 8.87 24.34 -30.10
N ALA A 170 9.20 24.33 -31.39
CA ALA A 170 9.77 25.43 -32.13
C ALA A 170 8.66 26.24 -32.80
N GLY A 171 8.73 27.57 -32.70
CA GLY A 171 8.24 28.47 -33.74
C GLY A 171 7.21 29.52 -33.32
N ALA A 172 7.69 30.71 -32.95
CA ALA A 172 7.31 32.01 -33.55
C ALA A 172 7.88 33.19 -32.71
N PRO A 173 8.45 34.24 -33.33
CA PRO A 173 8.90 35.44 -32.62
C PRO A 173 7.80 36.51 -32.58
N ALA A 174 7.48 37.02 -31.40
CA ALA A 174 6.70 38.25 -31.20
C ALA A 174 7.23 38.95 -29.94
N SER A 175 8.16 39.90 -30.06
CA SER A 175 7.97 41.35 -30.27
C SER A 175 7.75 42.14 -28.96
N GLY A 176 8.83 42.78 -28.47
CA GLY A 176 8.84 43.88 -27.48
C GLY A 176 9.78 43.66 -26.29
N PRO A 177 10.67 44.62 -25.91
CA PRO A 177 11.45 44.51 -24.68
C PRO A 177 10.52 44.68 -23.48
N ARG A 178 10.15 43.58 -22.81
CA ARG A 178 9.54 43.65 -21.48
C ARG A 178 10.54 44.35 -20.56
N ARG A 179 10.15 45.47 -19.94
CA ARG A 179 10.96 46.11 -18.89
C ARG A 179 11.19 45.06 -17.80
N SER A 180 12.44 44.70 -17.53
CA SER A 180 12.77 43.85 -16.38
C SER A 180 12.34 44.57 -15.11
N GLY A 181 11.52 43.94 -14.27
CA GLY A 181 11.16 44.47 -12.95
C GLY A 181 12.38 44.72 -12.07
N TYR A 182 12.23 45.58 -11.05
CA TYR A 182 13.29 45.91 -10.10
C TYR A 182 13.80 44.69 -9.33
N ALA A 183 12.93 43.76 -8.93
CA ALA A 183 13.31 42.53 -8.25
C ALA A 183 14.12 41.62 -9.17
N ALA A 184 13.74 41.53 -10.46
CA ALA A 184 14.49 40.78 -11.46
C ALA A 184 15.87 41.40 -11.72
N ALA A 185 15.97 42.73 -11.80
CA ALA A 185 17.24 43.43 -11.94
C ALA A 185 18.14 43.28 -10.69
N LEU A 186 17.55 43.31 -9.49
CA LEU A 186 18.26 43.11 -8.23
C LEU A 186 18.79 41.68 -8.11
N SER A 187 17.98 40.68 -8.50
CA SER A 187 18.41 39.28 -8.58
C SER A 187 19.52 39.07 -9.63
N ALA A 188 19.39 39.67 -10.81
CA ALA A 188 20.40 39.61 -11.87
C ALA A 188 21.73 40.31 -11.54
N SER A 189 21.71 41.29 -10.63
CA SER A 189 22.94 41.92 -10.11
C SER A 189 23.75 41.01 -9.17
N GLY A 190 23.18 39.86 -8.78
CA GLY A 190 23.84 38.79 -8.05
C GLY A 190 24.48 37.74 -8.96
N THR A 191 24.73 36.53 -8.43
CA THR A 191 25.43 35.46 -9.16
C THR A 191 24.61 34.77 -10.26
N GLY A 192 23.32 35.08 -10.40
CA GLY A 192 22.42 34.48 -11.40
C GLY A 192 22.24 32.97 -11.29
N ARG A 193 22.23 32.40 -10.07
CA ARG A 193 22.07 30.95 -9.86
C ARG A 193 20.59 30.56 -9.86
N ASP A 194 20.26 29.47 -10.55
CA ASP A 194 18.93 28.87 -10.48
C ASP A 194 18.62 28.38 -9.05
N GLY A 195 17.52 28.88 -8.46
CA GLY A 195 16.99 28.41 -7.18
C GLY A 195 17.51 29.09 -5.92
N ASP A 196 18.27 30.18 -6.02
CA ASP A 196 18.50 31.11 -4.89
C ASP A 196 17.49 32.27 -4.98
N ASP A 197 16.74 32.50 -3.90
CA ASP A 197 15.78 33.59 -3.84
C ASP A 197 16.45 34.95 -3.61
N LEU A 198 15.73 36.03 -3.95
CA LEU A 198 16.23 37.39 -3.83
C LEU A 198 16.61 37.74 -2.38
N TRP A 199 15.83 37.23 -1.44
CA TRP A 199 15.97 37.49 -0.02
C TRP A 199 17.29 36.96 0.55
N ASP A 200 17.62 35.69 0.27
CA ASP A 200 18.84 35.04 0.71
C ASP A 200 20.08 35.83 0.28
N ARG A 201 20.06 36.41 -0.92
CA ARG A 201 21.21 37.12 -1.51
C ARG A 201 21.38 38.54 -1.03
N VAL A 202 20.28 39.26 -0.82
CA VAL A 202 20.33 40.67 -0.43
C VAL A 202 20.38 40.83 1.08
N VAL A 203 19.75 39.93 1.83
CA VAL A 203 19.59 40.02 3.28
C VAL A 203 20.46 38.98 3.99
N GLU A 204 20.18 37.67 3.83
CA GLU A 204 20.75 36.63 4.71
C GLU A 204 22.28 36.52 4.62
N VAL A 205 22.83 36.34 3.41
CA VAL A 205 24.28 36.07 3.25
C VAL A 205 25.16 37.30 3.48
N ARG A 206 24.57 38.50 3.45
CA ARG A 206 25.28 39.78 3.66
C ARG A 206 25.16 40.33 5.07
N ALA A 207 24.17 39.88 5.83
CA ALA A 207 23.96 40.33 7.21
C ALA A 207 25.13 40.11 8.17
N PRO A 208 25.96 39.04 8.08
CA PRO A 208 27.04 38.83 9.03
C PRO A 208 28.04 39.99 9.06
N GLY A 209 28.31 40.52 10.25
CA GLY A 209 29.17 41.69 10.46
C GLY A 209 28.50 43.05 10.19
N CYS A 210 27.24 43.09 9.72
CA CYS A 210 26.50 44.33 9.52
C CYS A 210 25.78 44.78 10.81
N PRO A 211 25.60 46.10 11.01
CA PRO A 211 24.77 46.61 12.11
C PRO A 211 23.28 46.29 11.88
N PRO A 212 22.46 46.14 12.95
CA PRO A 212 21.02 45.83 12.86
C PRO A 212 20.23 46.68 11.85
N GLU A 213 20.47 48.00 11.84
CA GLU A 213 19.77 48.92 10.95
C GLU A 213 20.10 48.67 9.47
N ALA A 214 21.32 48.22 9.13
CA ALA A 214 21.65 47.88 7.74
C ALA A 214 20.87 46.65 7.26
N VAL A 215 20.69 45.65 8.13
CA VAL A 215 19.89 44.45 7.82
C VAL A 215 18.42 44.83 7.66
N ARG A 216 17.89 45.69 8.55
CA ARG A 216 16.52 46.23 8.45
C ARG A 216 16.28 46.96 7.12
N ARG A 217 17.20 47.84 6.71
CA ARG A 217 17.10 48.58 5.44
C ARG A 217 17.13 47.65 4.22
N ALA A 218 17.98 46.62 4.25
CA ALA A 218 18.05 45.64 3.18
C ALA A 218 16.70 44.90 3.02
N ALA A 219 16.10 44.46 4.13
CA ALA A 219 14.80 43.79 4.13
C ALA A 219 13.66 44.70 3.62
N LEU A 220 13.60 45.95 4.09
CA LEU A 220 12.63 46.95 3.61
C LEU A 220 12.80 47.24 2.11
N GLY A 221 14.05 47.27 1.63
CA GLY A 221 14.36 47.45 0.20
C GLY A 221 13.88 46.29 -0.67
N VAL A 222 14.07 45.04 -0.22
CA VAL A 222 13.57 43.85 -0.92
C VAL A 222 12.04 43.86 -0.98
N GLY A 223 11.38 44.11 0.15
CA GLY A 223 9.92 44.19 0.22
C GLY A 223 9.32 45.28 -0.68
N TRP A 224 9.95 46.46 -0.71
CA TRP A 224 9.58 47.53 -1.64
C TRP A 224 9.74 47.13 -3.11
N ALA A 225 10.85 46.48 -3.47
CA ALA A 225 11.09 46.05 -4.85
C ALA A 225 10.04 45.02 -5.31
N MET A 226 9.73 44.02 -4.48
CA MET A 226 8.71 43.00 -4.77
C MET A 226 7.32 43.62 -4.93
N ARG A 227 6.92 44.50 -4.00
CA ARG A 227 5.64 45.20 -4.08
C ARG A 227 5.53 46.08 -5.32
N THR A 228 6.59 46.80 -5.66
CA THR A 228 6.62 47.69 -6.82
C THR A 228 6.50 46.92 -8.12
N ASP A 229 7.13 45.75 -8.21
CA ASP A 229 7.02 44.86 -9.37
C ASP A 229 5.60 44.30 -9.51
N SER A 230 4.96 43.83 -8.42
CA SER A 230 3.56 43.40 -8.45
C SER A 230 2.62 44.53 -8.87
N ALA A 231 2.80 45.73 -8.32
CA ALA A 231 1.99 46.90 -8.67
C ALA A 231 2.20 47.35 -10.13
N SER A 232 3.38 47.13 -10.70
CA SER A 232 3.70 47.47 -12.10
C SER A 232 3.32 46.37 -13.10
N GLY A 233 3.08 45.14 -12.62
CA GLY A 233 2.65 43.99 -13.40
C GLY A 233 1.13 43.80 -13.36
N ASP A 234 0.68 42.70 -12.76
CA ASP A 234 -0.75 42.29 -12.72
C ASP A 234 -1.56 43.03 -11.62
N GLY A 235 -0.92 43.91 -10.85
CA GLY A 235 -1.50 44.58 -9.70
C GLY A 235 -1.23 43.84 -8.38
N VAL A 236 -1.47 44.51 -7.25
CA VAL A 236 -1.40 43.89 -5.92
C VAL A 236 -2.67 43.05 -5.69
N PRO A 237 -2.56 41.77 -5.26
CA PRO A 237 -3.71 40.90 -5.02
C PRO A 237 -4.76 41.51 -4.08
N ALA A 238 -6.05 41.22 -4.32
CA ALA A 238 -7.15 41.78 -3.53
C ALA A 238 -7.07 41.36 -2.05
N ARG A 239 -6.64 40.13 -1.80
CA ARG A 239 -6.31 39.59 -0.48
C ARG A 239 -5.31 40.47 0.27
N ASP A 240 -4.18 40.81 -0.35
CA ASP A 240 -3.12 41.61 0.29
C ASP A 240 -3.60 43.04 0.57
N LEU A 241 -4.40 43.63 -0.31
CA LEU A 241 -5.03 44.93 -0.07
C LEU A 241 -5.98 44.90 1.14
N ALA A 242 -6.74 43.81 1.33
CA ALA A 242 -7.60 43.63 2.50
C ALA A 242 -6.78 43.52 3.79
N ARG A 243 -5.69 42.74 3.77
CA ARG A 243 -4.73 42.60 4.88
C ARG A 243 -4.09 43.93 5.25
N GLU A 244 -3.58 44.69 4.28
CA GLU A 244 -2.95 46.00 4.50
C GLU A 244 -3.92 47.03 5.09
N ARG A 245 -5.19 47.03 4.66
CA ARG A 245 -6.24 47.89 5.27
C ARG A 245 -6.52 47.51 6.72
N HIS A 246 -6.51 46.22 7.05
CA HIS A 246 -6.68 45.76 8.43
C HIS A 246 -5.48 46.14 9.28
N MET A 247 -4.25 45.84 8.82
CA MET A 247 -3.00 46.21 9.51
C MET A 247 -2.94 47.70 9.84
N ARG A 248 -3.27 48.59 8.88
CA ARG A 248 -3.29 50.04 9.12
C ARG A 248 -4.25 50.45 10.23
N ARG A 249 -5.44 49.83 10.31
CA ARG A 249 -6.42 50.09 11.38
C ARG A 249 -5.87 49.66 12.74
N VAL A 250 -5.36 48.42 12.83
CA VAL A 250 -4.80 47.89 14.09
C VAL A 250 -3.61 48.72 14.57
N LEU A 251 -2.73 49.15 13.66
CA LEU A 251 -1.58 50.00 13.98
C LEU A 251 -1.99 51.39 14.46
N ALA A 252 -3.00 52.00 13.82
CA ALA A 252 -3.55 53.29 14.25
C ALA A 252 -4.17 53.19 15.65
N ASP A 253 -4.92 52.12 15.92
CA ASP A 253 -5.55 51.88 17.22
C ASP A 253 -4.50 51.61 18.31
N ALA A 254 -3.48 50.80 18.02
CA ALA A 254 -2.38 50.52 18.95
C ALA A 254 -1.61 51.80 19.34
N GLY A 255 -1.45 52.73 18.40
CA GLY A 255 -0.78 54.02 18.57
C GLY A 255 -1.66 55.18 19.02
N ALA A 256 -2.97 54.98 19.16
CA ALA A 256 -3.93 56.07 19.44
C ALA A 256 -3.62 56.84 20.74
N ASP A 257 -3.07 56.15 21.75
CA ASP A 257 -2.68 56.73 23.04
C ASP A 257 -1.26 57.35 23.03
N GLY A 258 -0.64 57.50 21.85
CA GLY A 258 0.71 58.07 21.69
C GLY A 258 1.86 57.10 21.96
N ARG A 259 1.55 55.81 22.16
CA ARG A 259 2.54 54.74 22.39
C ARG A 259 3.42 54.52 21.16
N ARG A 260 4.70 54.20 21.39
CA ARG A 260 5.65 53.84 20.32
C ARG A 260 5.37 52.43 19.81
N VAL A 261 4.74 52.33 18.65
CA VAL A 261 4.39 51.06 18.00
C VAL A 261 5.49 50.62 17.04
N ALA A 262 5.99 49.39 17.21
CA ALA A 262 6.82 48.72 16.22
C ALA A 262 5.98 47.69 15.45
N ALA A 263 6.13 47.65 14.12
CA ALA A 263 5.41 46.72 13.25
C ALA A 263 6.40 45.69 12.68
N VAL A 264 6.23 44.43 13.07
CA VAL A 264 6.96 43.26 12.56
C VAL A 264 6.04 42.54 11.58
N ILE A 265 6.23 42.84 10.31
CA ILE A 265 5.30 42.49 9.22
C ILE A 265 6.07 42.02 7.99
N GLY A 266 5.44 41.22 7.14
CA GLY A 266 5.92 40.81 5.84
C GLY A 266 6.50 42.00 5.08
N ALA A 267 7.74 41.89 4.62
CA ALA A 267 8.46 43.00 4.02
C ALA A 267 7.69 43.58 2.81
N PHE A 268 6.95 42.75 2.08
CA PHE A 268 6.07 43.15 1.00
C PHE A 268 5.00 44.17 1.43
N HIS A 269 4.44 44.05 2.64
CA HIS A 269 3.39 44.94 3.13
C HIS A 269 3.92 46.27 3.69
N ALA A 270 5.19 46.33 4.08
CA ALA A 270 5.78 47.51 4.73
C ALA A 270 5.58 48.84 3.98
N PRO A 271 5.71 48.90 2.64
CA PRO A 271 5.47 50.15 1.91
C PRO A 271 4.02 50.65 1.99
N ALA A 272 3.04 49.75 2.15
CA ALA A 272 1.64 50.14 2.27
C ALA A 272 1.27 50.73 3.64
N LEU A 273 2.18 50.63 4.61
CA LEU A 273 1.98 51.09 5.99
C LEU A 273 2.66 52.44 6.29
N LEU A 274 3.36 53.03 5.31
CA LEU A 274 3.81 54.41 5.41
C LEU A 274 2.59 55.33 5.53
N THR A 275 2.53 56.09 6.61
CA THR A 275 1.48 57.08 6.83
C THR A 275 1.75 58.30 5.95
N ASP A 276 0.96 58.47 4.89
CA ASP A 276 0.90 59.75 4.18
C ASP A 276 0.34 60.80 5.14
N GLY A 277 1.19 61.75 5.52
CA GLY A 277 0.77 62.98 6.16
C GLY A 277 -0.22 63.72 5.26
N GLY A 278 -1.51 63.48 5.47
CA GLY A 278 -2.59 64.31 4.94
C GLY A 278 -3.16 63.91 3.58
N ARG A 279 -3.87 62.77 3.50
CA ARG A 279 -4.96 62.58 2.50
C ARG A 279 -5.85 61.37 2.83
N ALA A 280 -6.66 61.49 3.88
CA ALA A 280 -7.81 60.63 4.11
C ALA A 280 -9.08 61.49 4.19
N ALA A 281 -9.40 62.16 3.08
CA ALA A 281 -10.67 62.83 2.83
C ALA A 281 -10.77 63.15 1.33
N ALA A 282 -10.85 62.11 0.50
CA ALA A 282 -11.38 62.14 -0.88
C ALA A 282 -11.11 60.81 -1.57
N ASP A 283 -11.87 59.76 -1.22
CA ASP A 283 -12.35 58.80 -2.22
C ASP A 283 -13.50 57.97 -1.59
N ASP A 284 -14.59 58.67 -1.25
CA ASP A 284 -15.89 58.04 -1.02
C ASP A 284 -16.73 58.29 -2.27
N GLY A 285 -17.02 57.22 -3.01
CA GLY A 285 -17.97 57.19 -4.11
C GLY A 285 -18.78 55.91 -4.10
N SER A 286 -19.97 55.97 -3.47
CA SER A 286 -21.17 55.10 -3.60
C SER A 286 -20.99 53.60 -3.28
N ASP A 287 -21.79 52.94 -2.45
CA ASP A 287 -23.22 53.11 -2.10
C ASP A 287 -23.52 52.29 -0.82
N GLY A 288 -24.55 52.69 -0.06
CA GLY A 288 -25.30 51.77 0.80
C GLY A 288 -25.40 52.13 2.28
N THR A 289 -26.40 52.95 2.60
CA THR A 289 -26.93 53.30 3.92
C THR A 289 -27.08 52.15 4.93
N ALA A 290 -26.64 52.35 6.18
CA ALA A 290 -27.41 51.97 7.38
C ALA A 290 -26.89 52.71 8.62
N ASP A 291 -27.87 53.20 9.37
CA ASP A 291 -27.82 54.16 10.47
C ASP A 291 -27.41 53.51 11.82
N ALA A 292 -26.52 54.14 12.58
CA ALA A 292 -26.41 53.95 14.04
C ALA A 292 -25.54 55.04 14.70
N ALA A 293 -26.19 55.92 15.46
CA ALA A 293 -25.62 57.01 16.24
C ALA A 293 -24.64 56.56 17.36
N PRO A 294 -23.68 57.42 17.78
CA PRO A 294 -22.67 57.06 18.77
C PRO A 294 -23.15 57.39 20.19
N THR A 295 -23.00 56.46 21.13
CA THR A 295 -23.11 56.74 22.57
C THR A 295 -21.75 56.57 23.23
N ARG A 296 -21.14 57.69 23.64
CA ARG A 296 -19.98 57.72 24.56
C ARG A 296 -20.45 57.40 25.99
N PRO A 297 -19.59 56.78 26.81
CA PRO A 297 -19.50 57.22 28.20
C PRO A 297 -18.05 57.38 28.72
N GLY A 298 -17.76 58.59 29.21
CA GLY A 298 -17.14 58.92 30.51
C GLY A 298 -15.76 58.36 30.93
N ALA A 299 -14.78 59.28 31.08
CA ALA A 299 -13.62 59.20 31.99
C ALA A 299 -14.08 59.33 33.47
N ALA A 300 -13.41 58.93 34.58
CA ALA A 300 -12.03 58.58 35.02
C ALA A 300 -12.15 57.82 36.40
N PRO A 301 -11.13 57.63 37.30
CA PRO A 301 -9.66 57.76 37.25
C PRO A 301 -8.87 56.53 37.81
N ALA A 302 -7.54 56.67 37.91
CA ALA A 302 -6.48 55.68 38.12
C ALA A 302 -6.35 54.98 39.51
N GLY A 303 -5.79 53.76 39.51
CA GLY A 303 -5.27 52.98 40.67
C GLY A 303 -4.87 51.53 40.28
N PRO A 304 -3.91 50.85 40.95
CA PRO A 304 -2.80 50.15 40.29
C PRO A 304 -3.00 48.65 39.95
N VAL A 305 -2.33 48.24 38.86
CA VAL A 305 -1.79 46.91 38.48
C VAL A 305 -2.56 45.68 38.96
N ARG A 306 -3.31 45.01 38.06
CA ARG A 306 -3.67 43.58 38.16
C ARG A 306 -4.09 42.97 36.81
N SER A 307 -3.49 41.82 36.49
CA SER A 307 -4.07 40.66 35.80
C SER A 307 -4.92 40.93 34.54
N VAL A 308 -4.34 40.64 33.36
CA VAL A 308 -5.04 40.62 32.06
C VAL A 308 -6.12 39.54 32.07
N THR A 309 -7.34 39.93 32.45
CA THR A 309 -8.57 39.23 32.06
C THR A 309 -9.06 39.81 30.75
N THR A 310 -8.95 39.01 29.69
CA THR A 310 -9.57 39.22 28.38
C THR A 310 -11.09 39.42 28.51
N ARG A 311 -11.61 40.53 28.01
CA ARG A 311 -13.04 40.69 27.72
C ARG A 311 -13.33 39.94 26.40
N PRO A 312 -14.24 38.96 26.35
CA PRO A 312 -14.65 38.35 25.09
C PRO A 312 -15.53 39.34 24.32
N ALA A 313 -15.12 39.72 23.12
CA ALA A 313 -16.02 40.37 22.17
C ALA A 313 -16.95 39.29 21.59
N THR A 314 -18.16 39.21 22.12
CA THR A 314 -19.24 38.40 21.56
C THR A 314 -19.83 39.11 20.34
N THR A 315 -19.47 38.65 19.14
CA THR A 315 -20.30 38.80 17.94
C THR A 315 -20.28 37.47 17.19
N GLY A 316 -21.45 36.91 16.92
CA GLY A 316 -21.67 35.52 16.52
C GLY A 316 -21.35 35.21 15.06
N GLY A 317 -20.09 34.93 14.76
CA GLY A 317 -19.65 34.09 13.64
C GLY A 317 -18.99 32.83 14.19
N GLY A 318 -19.17 31.67 13.56
CA GLY A 318 -18.61 30.39 14.02
C GLY A 318 -17.11 30.52 14.32
N ALA A 319 -16.71 30.39 15.58
CA ALA A 319 -15.35 30.67 16.01
C ALA A 319 -14.35 29.71 15.33
N ALA A 320 -13.31 30.25 14.70
CA ALA A 320 -12.22 29.48 14.12
C ALA A 320 -11.57 28.58 15.18
N VAL A 321 -11.34 27.31 14.86
CA VAL A 321 -10.68 26.38 15.77
C VAL A 321 -9.17 26.59 15.65
N THR A 322 -8.53 27.03 16.73
CA THR A 322 -7.08 27.25 16.76
C THR A 322 -6.37 26.35 17.78
N SER A 323 -5.13 25.97 17.48
CA SER A 323 -4.28 25.10 18.30
C SER A 323 -2.81 25.52 18.24
N LEU A 324 -2.06 25.24 19.32
CA LEU A 324 -0.60 25.31 19.35
C LEU A 324 -0.04 23.89 19.46
N VAL A 325 0.70 23.44 18.46
CA VAL A 325 1.22 22.06 18.38
C VAL A 325 2.75 22.04 18.27
N PRO A 326 3.41 20.98 18.76
CA PRO A 326 4.80 20.69 18.41
C PRO A 326 4.96 20.55 16.89
N TYR A 327 6.07 21.08 16.37
CA TYR A 327 6.44 20.94 14.96
C TYR A 327 7.85 20.34 14.85
N ALA A 328 8.35 20.15 13.63
CA ALA A 328 9.63 19.50 13.38
C ALA A 328 10.36 20.12 12.19
N PHE A 329 11.69 20.05 12.18
CA PHE A 329 12.51 20.63 11.11
C PHE A 329 12.29 19.96 9.75
N ASP A 330 12.07 18.65 9.68
CA ASP A 330 11.74 17.93 8.45
C ASP A 330 10.44 18.43 7.80
N LEU A 331 9.47 18.84 8.60
CA LEU A 331 8.22 19.45 8.13
C LEU A 331 8.41 20.92 7.71
N LEU A 332 9.31 21.64 8.37
CA LEU A 332 9.63 23.04 8.08
C LEU A 332 10.41 23.21 6.76
N ASP A 333 11.07 22.14 6.30
CA ASP A 333 11.83 22.19 5.06
C ASP A 333 10.91 22.38 3.86
N SER A 334 11.24 23.33 2.97
CA SER A 334 10.44 23.60 1.76
C SER A 334 10.16 22.37 0.88
N ARG A 335 11.01 21.34 0.91
CA ARG A 335 10.84 20.09 0.15
C ARG A 335 9.75 19.18 0.74
N SER A 336 9.25 19.46 1.95
CA SER A 336 8.16 18.70 2.58
C SER A 336 6.80 18.93 1.89
N GLY A 337 6.70 19.99 1.09
CA GLY A 337 5.46 20.48 0.49
C GLY A 337 4.85 21.67 1.22
N TYR A 338 5.50 22.22 2.25
CA TYR A 338 5.10 23.48 2.89
C TYR A 338 5.53 24.69 2.03
N PRO A 339 4.60 25.47 1.44
CA PRO A 339 4.95 26.51 0.46
C PRO A 339 5.83 27.63 1.02
N ALA A 340 5.65 27.99 2.30
CA ALA A 340 6.45 29.01 2.99
C ALA A 340 7.65 28.41 3.77
N GLY A 341 7.99 27.15 3.52
CA GLY A 341 9.11 26.47 4.19
C GLY A 341 10.47 27.05 3.84
N ILE A 342 11.44 26.86 4.73
CA ILE A 342 12.82 27.29 4.50
C ILE A 342 13.68 26.09 4.09
N ARG A 343 14.70 26.27 3.25
CA ARG A 343 15.65 25.18 2.96
C ARG A 343 16.64 24.99 4.09
N ASP A 344 16.90 23.72 4.41
CA ASP A 344 17.96 23.29 5.31
C ASP A 344 17.84 23.92 6.74
N PRO A 345 16.71 23.71 7.45
CA PRO A 345 16.39 24.41 8.69
C PRO A 345 17.43 24.28 9.82
N ARG A 346 18.16 23.16 9.94
CA ARG A 346 19.23 23.02 10.93
C ARG A 346 20.46 23.87 10.60
N TRP A 347 20.75 24.06 9.31
CA TRP A 347 21.73 25.07 8.88
C TRP A 347 21.28 26.47 9.28
N GLN A 348 20.01 26.81 9.04
CA GLN A 348 19.44 28.11 9.40
C GLN A 348 19.47 28.38 10.91
N GLN A 349 19.18 27.36 11.72
CA GLN A 349 19.34 27.41 13.18
C GLN A 349 20.79 27.70 13.59
N SER A 350 21.77 27.14 12.88
CA SER A 350 23.19 27.38 13.14
C SER A 350 23.61 28.81 12.78
N VAL A 351 23.08 29.36 11.67
CA VAL A 351 23.30 30.75 11.26
C VAL A 351 22.68 31.71 12.28
N PHE A 352 21.45 31.45 12.75
CA PHE A 352 20.81 32.23 13.80
C PHE A 352 21.62 32.22 15.10
N THR A 353 22.09 31.03 15.51
CA THR A 353 22.92 30.88 16.73
C THR A 353 24.27 31.60 16.62
N ALA A 354 24.79 31.79 15.40
CA ALA A 354 25.98 32.59 15.16
C ALA A 354 25.74 34.10 15.41
N ALA A 355 24.48 34.55 15.46
CA ALA A 355 24.07 35.91 15.82
C ALA A 355 24.81 37.00 15.01
N GLY A 356 24.98 36.76 13.71
CA GLY A 356 25.65 37.70 12.80
C GLY A 356 27.19 37.71 12.88
N ASP A 357 27.82 36.86 13.69
CA ASP A 357 29.29 36.72 13.77
C ASP A 357 29.84 35.87 12.61
N PRO A 358 30.64 36.44 11.68
CA PRO A 358 31.19 35.70 10.54
C PRO A 358 32.07 34.51 10.92
N GLU A 359 32.83 34.59 12.03
CA GLU A 359 33.70 33.49 12.47
C GLU A 359 32.88 32.30 12.98
N ARG A 360 31.79 32.57 13.70
CA ARG A 360 30.87 31.52 14.17
C ARG A 360 30.17 30.83 13.02
N ILE A 361 29.84 31.54 11.94
CA ILE A 361 29.28 30.95 10.72
C ILE A 361 30.31 30.04 10.04
N ARG A 362 31.58 30.46 9.94
CA ARG A 362 32.65 29.58 9.41
C ARG A 362 32.83 28.34 10.27
N ALA A 363 32.77 28.47 11.59
CA ALA A 363 32.82 27.34 12.50
C ALA A 363 31.59 26.41 12.35
N ALA A 364 30.39 26.97 12.07
CA ALA A 364 29.20 26.18 11.78
C ALA A 364 29.33 25.42 10.45
N ALA A 365 29.87 26.05 9.40
CA ALA A 365 30.17 25.38 8.13
C ALA A 365 31.17 24.23 8.33
N ALA A 366 32.23 24.44 9.11
CA ALA A 366 33.19 23.40 9.44
C ALA A 366 32.56 22.22 10.19
N ARG A 367 31.66 22.48 11.15
CA ARG A 367 30.90 21.43 11.85
C ARG A 367 29.98 20.67 10.90
N ALA A 368 29.19 21.37 10.09
CA ALA A 368 28.29 20.74 9.11
C ALA A 368 29.07 19.86 8.12
N VAL A 369 30.18 20.34 7.57
CA VAL A 369 31.05 19.54 6.68
C VAL A 369 31.63 18.32 7.41
N THR A 370 32.05 18.46 8.66
CA THR A 370 32.58 17.35 9.46
C THR A 370 31.50 16.28 9.71
N ASP A 371 30.28 16.71 10.01
CA ASP A 371 29.13 15.82 10.21
C ASP A 371 28.71 15.15 8.89
N LEU A 372 28.73 15.88 7.76
CA LEU A 372 28.51 15.29 6.42
C LEU A 372 29.54 14.21 6.11
N CYS A 373 30.82 14.46 6.40
CA CYS A 373 31.86 13.46 6.23
C CYS A 373 31.63 12.25 7.15
N ARG A 374 31.06 12.45 8.36
CA ARG A 374 30.69 11.35 9.25
C ARG A 374 29.55 10.50 8.67
N GLU A 375 28.50 11.14 8.16
CA GLU A 375 27.37 10.45 7.53
C GLU A 375 27.75 9.75 6.22
N LEU A 376 28.65 10.33 5.42
CA LEU A 376 29.19 9.63 4.26
C LEU A 376 29.99 8.38 4.66
N ARG A 377 30.80 8.48 5.72
CA ARG A 377 31.52 7.31 6.25
C ARG A 377 30.59 6.24 6.82
N SER A 378 29.52 6.63 7.53
CA SER A 378 28.52 5.67 8.04
C SER A 378 27.77 4.97 6.89
N ALA A 379 27.57 5.67 5.77
CA ALA A 379 27.02 5.12 4.54
C ALA A 379 28.05 4.34 3.67
N GLY A 380 29.26 4.07 4.17
CA GLY A 380 30.27 3.27 3.47
C GLY A 380 31.10 4.03 2.42
N HIS A 381 31.02 5.37 2.38
CA HIS A 381 31.80 6.20 1.45
C HIS A 381 33.03 6.82 2.14
N THR A 382 34.15 6.89 1.41
CA THR A 382 35.37 7.56 1.89
C THR A 382 35.18 9.07 1.93
N ALA A 383 35.26 9.67 3.12
CA ALA A 383 35.29 11.11 3.34
C ALA A 383 36.13 11.38 4.59
N GLY A 384 37.42 11.63 4.40
CA GLY A 384 38.40 11.86 5.46
C GLY A 384 38.53 13.32 5.87
N THR A 385 39.55 13.59 6.70
CA THR A 385 39.87 14.95 7.17
C THR A 385 40.39 15.85 6.05
N GLY A 386 41.05 15.28 5.04
CA GLY A 386 41.51 16.00 3.86
C GLY A 386 40.35 16.58 3.05
N GLU A 387 39.34 15.76 2.72
CA GLU A 387 38.15 16.25 2.01
C GLU A 387 37.36 17.24 2.86
N ALA A 388 37.27 17.04 4.17
CA ALA A 388 36.60 18.00 5.06
C ALA A 388 37.31 19.36 5.06
N ALA A 389 38.64 19.37 5.21
CA ALA A 389 39.44 20.60 5.20
C ALA A 389 39.33 21.32 3.85
N GLU A 390 39.40 20.57 2.75
CA GLU A 390 39.28 21.12 1.40
C GLU A 390 37.88 21.68 1.13
N THR A 391 36.82 21.00 1.58
CA THR A 391 35.44 21.49 1.46
C THR A 391 35.24 22.81 2.21
N VAL A 392 35.75 22.92 3.45
CA VAL A 392 35.67 24.16 4.23
C VAL A 392 36.48 25.28 3.59
N ARG A 393 37.69 24.96 3.11
CA ARG A 393 38.56 25.90 2.39
C ARG A 393 37.85 26.45 1.15
N LEU A 394 37.29 25.57 0.31
CA LEU A 394 36.58 25.92 -0.91
C LEU A 394 35.33 26.76 -0.61
N ALA A 395 34.53 26.40 0.39
CA ALA A 395 33.37 27.21 0.80
C ALA A 395 33.80 28.64 1.18
N GLY A 396 34.92 28.77 1.92
CA GLY A 396 35.49 30.06 2.28
C GLY A 396 36.05 30.85 1.09
N ASP A 397 36.67 30.19 0.12
CA ASP A 397 37.14 30.83 -1.12
C ASP A 397 35.97 31.31 -1.97
N LEU A 398 34.91 30.50 -2.12
CA LEU A 398 33.70 30.88 -2.83
C LEU A 398 33.04 32.11 -2.19
N ALA A 399 33.01 32.17 -0.86
CA ALA A 399 32.53 33.36 -0.14
C ALA A 399 33.37 34.60 -0.46
N ARG A 400 34.71 34.49 -0.41
CA ARG A 400 35.62 35.60 -0.76
C ARG A 400 35.47 36.06 -2.21
N LEU A 401 35.37 35.13 -3.14
CA LEU A 401 35.17 35.45 -4.57
C LEU A 401 33.85 36.19 -4.83
N ARG A 402 32.86 35.99 -3.95
CA ARG A 402 31.53 36.59 -4.04
C ARG A 402 31.37 37.81 -3.13
N ASP A 403 32.46 38.29 -2.54
CA ASP A 403 32.48 39.41 -1.59
C ASP A 403 31.51 39.22 -0.41
N LEU A 404 31.44 37.98 0.09
CA LEU A 404 30.62 37.62 1.25
C LEU A 404 31.48 37.56 2.52
N PRO A 405 30.94 38.03 3.67
CA PRO A 405 31.67 38.02 4.94
C PRO A 405 31.95 36.60 5.44
N ALA A 406 31.08 35.63 5.15
CA ALA A 406 31.19 34.23 5.54
C ALA A 406 30.52 33.33 4.48
N PRO A 407 30.82 32.02 4.42
CA PRO A 407 30.15 31.10 3.52
C PRO A 407 28.67 30.94 3.88
N GLY A 408 27.80 31.27 2.93
CA GLY A 408 26.36 31.02 3.02
C GLY A 408 25.99 29.58 2.64
N ARG A 409 24.70 29.26 2.67
CA ARG A 409 24.16 27.94 2.32
C ARG A 409 24.61 27.49 0.92
N GLY A 410 24.53 28.38 -0.06
CA GLY A 410 24.91 28.10 -1.45
C GLY A 410 26.40 27.78 -1.60
N GLU A 411 27.28 28.54 -0.93
CA GLU A 411 28.73 28.31 -0.94
C GLU A 411 29.10 26.97 -0.29
N VAL A 412 28.41 26.60 0.80
CA VAL A 412 28.60 25.30 1.47
C VAL A 412 28.14 24.16 0.55
N LEU A 413 26.94 24.24 -0.02
CA LEU A 413 26.43 23.18 -0.91
C LEU A 413 27.29 22.99 -2.16
N GLU A 414 27.76 24.08 -2.76
CA GLU A 414 28.62 24.02 -3.94
C GLU A 414 29.97 23.38 -3.60
N ALA A 415 30.58 23.76 -2.47
CA ALA A 415 31.82 23.16 -2.01
C ALA A 415 31.64 21.67 -1.70
N VAL A 416 30.55 21.30 -1.02
CA VAL A 416 30.21 19.91 -0.69
C VAL A 416 29.96 19.09 -1.96
N THR A 417 29.19 19.62 -2.92
CA THR A 417 28.91 18.93 -4.19
C THR A 417 30.19 18.73 -5.00
N THR A 418 31.08 19.73 -4.99
CA THR A 418 32.35 19.68 -5.72
C THR A 418 33.33 18.69 -5.09
N VAL A 419 33.60 18.80 -3.79
CA VAL A 419 34.66 18.03 -3.11
C VAL A 419 34.16 16.66 -2.66
N LEU A 420 32.97 16.59 -2.07
CA LEU A 420 32.39 15.34 -1.56
C LEU A 420 31.55 14.61 -2.61
N GLY A 421 30.88 15.33 -3.52
CA GLY A 421 30.05 14.73 -4.58
C GLY A 421 30.83 14.25 -5.80
N GLN A 422 31.95 14.91 -6.15
CA GLN A 422 32.89 14.51 -7.21
C GLN A 422 32.25 14.26 -8.59
N GLY A 423 31.07 14.82 -8.86
CA GLY A 423 30.33 14.62 -10.12
C GLY A 423 29.66 13.25 -10.27
N GLU A 424 29.69 12.38 -9.25
CA GLU A 424 29.06 11.07 -9.26
C GLU A 424 27.58 11.17 -8.86
N LEU A 425 26.68 11.19 -9.84
CA LEU A 425 25.23 11.32 -9.61
C LEU A 425 24.61 10.07 -8.95
N LEU A 426 25.14 8.88 -9.25
CA LEU A 426 24.63 7.59 -8.77
C LEU A 426 25.57 7.01 -7.70
N GLY A 427 25.02 6.38 -6.67
CA GLY A 427 25.79 5.88 -5.53
C GLY A 427 26.19 7.00 -4.57
N ARG A 428 27.36 7.62 -4.78
CA ARG A 428 27.93 8.64 -3.89
C ARG A 428 27.08 9.90 -3.82
N GLY A 429 26.57 10.38 -4.96
CA GLY A 429 25.64 11.51 -5.00
C GLY A 429 24.34 11.25 -4.21
N ARG A 430 23.80 10.02 -4.25
CA ARG A 430 22.61 9.64 -3.46
C ARG A 430 22.93 9.58 -1.97
N ALA A 431 24.07 8.99 -1.59
CA ALA A 431 24.51 8.97 -0.20
C ALA A 431 24.76 10.39 0.34
N LEU A 432 25.36 11.26 -0.49
CA LEU A 432 25.54 12.67 -0.17
C LEU A 432 24.21 13.40 -0.02
N ALA A 433 23.23 13.16 -0.89
CA ALA A 433 21.89 13.73 -0.75
C ALA A 433 21.22 13.33 0.59
N LYS A 434 21.31 12.05 0.96
CA LYS A 434 20.79 11.55 2.25
C LYS A 434 21.56 12.13 3.46
N ALA A 435 22.88 12.29 3.33
CA ALA A 435 23.70 12.94 4.34
C ALA A 435 23.35 14.42 4.50
N LEU A 436 23.14 15.14 3.38
CA LEU A 436 22.69 16.53 3.37
C LEU A 436 21.34 16.70 4.06
N GLU A 437 20.38 15.82 3.78
CA GLU A 437 19.09 15.78 4.48
C GLU A 437 19.28 15.61 6.00
N THR A 438 20.07 14.62 6.41
CA THR A 438 20.32 14.32 7.83
C THR A 438 21.02 15.48 8.56
N VAL A 439 22.04 16.09 7.93
CA VAL A 439 22.88 17.08 8.59
C VAL A 439 22.31 18.49 8.49
N LEU A 440 21.75 18.89 7.35
CA LEU A 440 21.30 20.26 7.10
C LEU A 440 19.80 20.47 7.39
N VAL A 441 18.96 19.44 7.28
CA VAL A 441 17.54 19.51 7.68
C VAL A 441 17.39 19.12 9.14
N GLY A 442 17.87 17.93 9.50
CA GLY A 442 17.73 17.39 10.86
C GLY A 442 16.30 16.98 11.23
N ALA A 443 16.16 16.23 12.32
CA ALA A 443 14.88 15.71 12.83
C ALA A 443 14.48 16.32 14.18
N GLU A 444 14.97 17.53 14.48
CA GLU A 444 14.71 18.21 15.75
C GLU A 444 13.22 18.55 15.86
N ARG A 445 12.63 18.27 17.03
CA ARG A 445 11.22 18.48 17.33
C ARG A 445 11.05 19.50 18.44
N GLY A 446 10.12 20.43 18.25
CA GLY A 446 9.79 21.39 19.29
C GLY A 446 8.98 20.77 20.43
N ARG A 447 8.80 21.56 21.48
CA ARG A 447 8.10 21.17 22.70
C ARG A 447 7.29 22.34 23.23
N VAL A 448 6.00 22.13 23.47
CA VAL A 448 5.13 23.13 24.11
C VAL A 448 5.46 23.29 25.60
N ALA A 449 5.23 24.48 26.14
CA ALA A 449 5.47 24.76 27.56
C ALA A 449 4.52 23.96 28.48
N PRO A 450 4.96 23.57 29.69
CA PRO A 450 4.08 22.98 30.70
C PRO A 450 2.89 23.91 31.02
N GLY A 451 1.68 23.35 31.07
CA GLY A 451 0.46 24.14 31.31
C GLY A 451 -0.13 24.83 30.06
N THR A 452 0.46 24.60 28.87
CA THR A 452 -0.19 24.97 27.60
C THR A 452 -1.55 24.25 27.49
N PRO A 453 -2.65 24.97 27.18
CA PRO A 453 -3.96 24.35 26.99
C PRO A 453 -3.89 23.17 26.01
N ARG A 454 -4.42 22.01 26.40
CA ARG A 454 -4.51 20.85 25.50
C ARG A 454 -5.35 21.27 24.29
N SER A 455 -4.76 21.18 23.09
CA SER A 455 -5.42 21.44 21.81
C SER A 455 -4.84 20.49 20.75
N GLY A 456 -5.59 20.19 19.68
CA GLY A 456 -5.18 19.24 18.64
C GLY A 456 -5.92 17.90 18.69
N LEU A 457 -5.32 16.85 18.10
CA LEU A 457 -5.97 15.57 17.86
C LEU A 457 -6.44 14.86 19.14
N GLY A 458 -5.64 14.88 20.21
CA GLY A 458 -5.98 14.22 21.48
C GLY A 458 -7.33 14.68 22.05
N PRO A 459 -7.50 15.98 22.37
CA PRO A 459 -8.78 16.52 22.82
C PRO A 459 -9.93 16.34 21.82
N ALA A 460 -9.67 16.43 20.51
CA ALA A 460 -10.69 16.21 19.48
C ALA A 460 -11.22 14.76 19.52
N VAL A 461 -10.32 13.78 19.60
CA VAL A 461 -10.69 12.36 19.74
C VAL A 461 -11.37 12.09 21.08
N GLU A 462 -10.90 12.67 22.19
CA GLU A 462 -11.57 12.54 23.50
C GLU A 462 -13.01 13.08 23.46
N ALA A 463 -13.25 14.20 22.77
CA ALA A 463 -14.58 14.75 22.56
C ALA A 463 -15.46 13.85 21.67
N GLU A 464 -14.92 13.31 20.57
CA GLU A 464 -15.62 12.37 19.70
C GLU A 464 -15.98 11.06 20.43
N LEU A 465 -15.05 10.50 21.21
CA LEU A 465 -15.30 9.31 22.04
C LEU A 465 -16.41 9.55 23.06
N THR A 466 -16.40 10.71 23.71
CA THR A 466 -17.44 11.11 24.66
C THR A 466 -18.80 11.23 23.96
N ALA A 467 -18.86 11.91 22.82
CA ALA A 467 -20.08 12.06 22.02
C ALA A 467 -20.64 10.70 21.55
N LEU A 468 -19.77 9.77 21.18
CA LEU A 468 -20.13 8.43 20.70
C LEU A 468 -20.32 7.39 21.83
N ARG A 469 -20.15 7.79 23.10
CA ARG A 469 -20.26 6.95 24.30
C ARG A 469 -19.29 5.75 24.27
N LEU A 470 -18.09 5.98 23.77
CA LEU A 470 -16.99 5.01 23.72
C LEU A 470 -16.04 5.20 24.94
N PRO A 471 -15.26 4.17 25.34
CA PRO A 471 -14.35 4.27 26.47
C PRO A 471 -13.30 5.39 26.28
N GLY A 472 -13.24 6.33 27.22
CA GLY A 472 -12.29 7.45 27.20
C GLY A 472 -11.30 7.39 28.38
N PRO A 473 -10.53 8.47 28.62
CA PRO A 473 -9.56 8.55 29.72
C PRO A 473 -10.17 8.24 31.10
N GLU A 474 -11.41 8.68 31.32
CA GLU A 474 -12.16 8.49 32.57
C GLU A 474 -12.70 7.05 32.75
N SER A 475 -12.61 6.21 31.72
CA SER A 475 -13.11 4.82 31.72
C SER A 475 -12.17 3.86 30.96
N PRO A 476 -10.95 3.61 31.46
CA PRO A 476 -9.91 2.87 30.73
C PRO A 476 -10.13 1.36 30.62
N LYS A 477 -11.22 0.82 31.20
CA LYS A 477 -11.51 -0.62 31.16
C LYS A 477 -11.78 -1.06 29.72
N SER A 478 -11.19 -2.18 29.33
CA SER A 478 -11.44 -2.75 28.02
C SER A 478 -12.90 -3.16 27.86
N ARG A 479 -13.48 -2.85 26.70
CA ARG A 479 -14.90 -3.07 26.40
C ARG A 479 -15.04 -3.71 25.03
N GLU A 480 -15.72 -4.84 24.98
CA GLU A 480 -16.15 -5.42 23.71
C GLU A 480 -17.42 -4.71 23.23
N VAL A 481 -17.46 -4.34 21.94
CA VAL A 481 -18.61 -3.68 21.32
C VAL A 481 -18.97 -4.39 20.02
N ARG A 482 -20.25 -4.72 19.87
CA ARG A 482 -20.85 -5.17 18.61
C ARG A 482 -21.57 -3.99 17.97
N LEU A 483 -21.29 -3.72 16.69
CA LEU A 483 -21.86 -2.61 15.93
C LEU A 483 -22.67 -3.13 14.74
N ASP A 484 -23.73 -2.40 14.40
CA ASP A 484 -24.53 -2.60 13.18
C ASP A 484 -24.52 -1.31 12.32
N PRO A 485 -23.42 -1.05 11.58
CA PRO A 485 -23.16 0.26 10.96
C PRO A 485 -24.18 0.67 9.89
N LEU A 486 -24.78 -0.30 9.20
CA LEU A 486 -25.75 -0.05 8.13
C LEU A 486 -27.17 0.18 8.67
N ARG A 487 -27.45 -0.22 9.91
CA ARG A 487 -28.77 -0.11 10.52
C ARG A 487 -28.94 1.11 11.40
N THR A 488 -27.88 1.54 12.08
CA THR A 488 -27.96 2.69 13.00
C THR A 488 -26.89 3.73 12.71
N GLU A 489 -27.30 5.00 12.58
CA GLU A 489 -26.39 6.11 12.30
C GLU A 489 -25.31 6.26 13.39
N LEU A 490 -25.67 5.97 14.65
CA LEU A 490 -24.76 6.04 15.78
C LEU A 490 -23.66 4.98 15.68
N ASP A 491 -24.00 3.73 15.33
CA ASP A 491 -22.99 2.69 15.12
C ASP A 491 -22.18 2.92 13.84
N GLY A 492 -22.77 3.54 12.81
CA GLY A 492 -22.05 4.03 11.63
C GLY A 492 -20.95 5.04 12.01
N ARG A 493 -21.29 6.05 12.81
CA ARG A 493 -20.30 7.04 13.30
C ARG A 493 -19.24 6.42 14.20
N ARG A 494 -19.59 5.41 15.02
CA ARG A 494 -18.62 4.65 15.82
C ARG A 494 -17.66 3.86 14.94
N GLU A 495 -18.17 3.13 13.96
CA GLU A 495 -17.36 2.35 13.02
C GLU A 495 -16.38 3.27 12.27
N ILE A 496 -16.84 4.42 11.76
CA ILE A 496 -15.98 5.41 11.08
C ILE A 496 -14.83 5.87 11.98
N LEU A 497 -15.11 6.23 13.24
CA LEU A 497 -14.05 6.65 14.17
C LEU A 497 -13.04 5.52 14.44
N LEU A 498 -13.52 4.30 14.65
CA LEU A 498 -12.66 3.14 14.90
C LEU A 498 -11.76 2.85 13.68
N GLN A 499 -12.29 2.92 12.47
CA GLN A 499 -11.54 2.76 11.23
C GLN A 499 -10.48 3.87 11.07
N ARG A 500 -10.82 5.13 11.33
CA ARG A 500 -9.87 6.27 11.30
C ARG A 500 -8.71 6.07 12.27
N LEU A 501 -9.01 5.69 13.52
CA LEU A 501 -7.98 5.43 14.54
C LEU A 501 -7.12 4.20 14.22
N GLN A 502 -7.70 3.18 13.58
CA GLN A 502 -6.99 1.99 13.14
C GLN A 502 -6.01 2.30 12.00
N VAL A 503 -6.44 3.05 10.98
CA VAL A 503 -5.57 3.51 9.89
C VAL A 503 -4.42 4.38 10.41
N CYS A 504 -4.69 5.22 11.41
CA CYS A 504 -3.68 6.04 12.08
C CYS A 504 -2.69 5.23 12.94
N GLY A 505 -2.96 3.94 13.22
CA GLY A 505 -2.11 3.10 14.06
C GLY A 505 -2.16 3.45 15.55
N VAL A 506 -3.23 4.10 16.01
CA VAL A 506 -3.36 4.59 17.39
C VAL A 506 -3.50 3.44 18.40
N GLY A 507 -3.98 2.27 17.97
CA GLY A 507 -4.12 1.09 18.84
C GLY A 507 -5.23 1.22 19.89
N TYR A 508 -6.30 1.95 19.56
CA TYR A 508 -7.46 2.13 20.45
C TYR A 508 -8.46 0.96 20.40
N GLY A 509 -8.58 0.30 19.25
CA GLY A 509 -9.52 -0.81 19.05
C GLY A 509 -8.95 -1.90 18.15
N GLU A 510 -9.21 -3.16 18.50
CA GLU A 510 -8.85 -4.33 17.70
C GLU A 510 -10.12 -5.00 17.15
N PRO A 511 -10.19 -5.27 15.83
CA PRO A 511 -11.35 -5.95 15.25
C PRO A 511 -11.34 -7.45 15.62
N ILE A 512 -12.50 -7.98 16.01
CA ILE A 512 -12.70 -9.40 16.31
C ILE A 512 -13.36 -10.05 15.08
N ALA A 513 -12.79 -11.14 14.59
CA ALA A 513 -13.36 -11.88 13.46
C ALA A 513 -14.77 -12.39 13.79
N VAL A 514 -15.72 -12.11 12.91
CA VAL A 514 -17.11 -12.58 13.01
C VAL A 514 -17.40 -13.44 11.80
N SER A 515 -17.64 -14.73 12.02
CA SER A 515 -18.15 -15.62 10.97
C SER A 515 -19.62 -15.30 10.72
N GLY A 516 -19.97 -14.93 9.48
CA GLY A 516 -21.36 -14.85 9.07
C GLY A 516 -22.01 -16.24 9.08
N THR A 517 -23.31 -16.31 9.33
CA THR A 517 -24.10 -17.52 9.03
C THR A 517 -24.32 -17.58 7.52
N GLY A 518 -23.49 -18.37 6.81
CA GLY A 518 -23.51 -18.54 5.34
C GLY A 518 -22.45 -17.72 4.60
N ASP A 519 -22.47 -17.77 3.26
CA ASP A 519 -21.52 -17.08 2.35
C ASP A 519 -21.68 -15.54 2.28
N GLY A 520 -22.42 -14.94 3.21
CA GLY A 520 -22.65 -13.50 3.27
C GLY A 520 -21.61 -12.76 4.12
N ALA A 521 -21.15 -11.60 3.66
CA ALA A 521 -20.34 -10.69 4.48
C ALA A 521 -21.08 -10.35 5.79
N ALA A 522 -20.38 -10.42 6.93
CA ALA A 522 -20.97 -10.15 8.23
C ALA A 522 -21.52 -8.71 8.27
N LEU A 523 -22.84 -8.55 8.38
CA LEU A 523 -23.53 -7.26 8.49
C LEU A 523 -23.21 -6.50 9.78
N THR A 524 -22.60 -7.18 10.75
CA THR A 524 -22.22 -6.61 12.05
C THR A 524 -20.72 -6.75 12.28
N THR A 525 -20.08 -5.72 12.82
CA THR A 525 -18.68 -5.73 13.24
C THR A 525 -18.56 -5.93 14.76
N ARG A 526 -17.47 -6.54 15.21
CA ARG A 526 -17.11 -6.66 16.64
C ARG A 526 -15.73 -6.08 16.88
N TRP A 527 -15.60 -5.32 17.96
CA TRP A 527 -14.37 -4.63 18.33
C TRP A 527 -14.07 -4.79 19.81
N GLN A 528 -12.80 -5.02 20.14
CA GLN A 528 -12.28 -4.88 21.51
C GLN A 528 -11.65 -3.49 21.66
N LEU A 529 -12.22 -2.64 22.52
CA LEU A 529 -11.76 -1.26 22.72
C LEU A 529 -11.03 -1.11 24.04
N ALA A 530 -9.95 -0.33 24.08
CA ALA A 530 -9.27 0.02 25.33
C ALA A 530 -8.56 1.38 25.24
N TRP A 531 -8.78 2.23 26.25
CA TRP A 531 -7.99 3.46 26.40
C TRP A 531 -6.76 3.18 27.27
N THR A 532 -5.57 3.19 26.67
CA THR A 532 -4.28 3.00 27.37
C THR A 532 -3.42 4.26 27.29
N PRO A 533 -2.40 4.44 28.15
CA PRO A 533 -1.46 5.54 28.03
C PRO A 533 -0.75 5.60 26.65
N SER A 534 -0.59 4.46 25.99
CA SER A 534 -0.02 4.38 24.65
C SER A 534 -0.91 5.03 23.58
N VAL A 535 -2.24 4.99 23.75
CA VAL A 535 -3.21 5.65 22.85
C VAL A 535 -2.99 7.16 22.89
N ALA A 536 -2.93 7.76 24.08
CA ALA A 536 -2.69 9.19 24.23
C ALA A 536 -1.35 9.63 23.59
N ALA A 537 -0.28 8.88 23.85
CA ALA A 537 1.04 9.16 23.26
C ALA A 537 1.04 9.03 21.72
N ARG A 538 0.33 8.04 21.16
CA ARG A 538 0.22 7.86 19.71
C ARG A 538 -0.65 8.93 19.07
N LEU A 539 -1.70 9.41 19.74
CA LEU A 539 -2.48 10.56 19.26
C LEU A 539 -1.62 11.82 19.14
N ASP A 540 -0.71 12.06 20.09
CA ASP A 540 0.24 13.18 19.99
C ASP A 540 1.22 13.02 18.81
N LEU A 541 1.68 11.79 18.53
CA LEU A 541 2.56 11.50 17.39
C LEU A 541 1.85 11.66 16.04
N VAL A 542 0.60 11.21 15.94
CA VAL A 542 -0.20 11.28 14.71
C VAL A 542 -0.76 12.67 14.48
N GLY A 543 -0.91 13.50 15.53
CA GLY A 543 -1.46 14.85 15.45
C GLY A 543 -0.76 15.77 14.44
N VAL A 544 0.49 15.48 14.10
CA VAL A 544 1.24 16.13 13.01
C VAL A 544 0.54 16.01 11.65
N ARG A 545 -0.19 14.92 11.42
CA ARG A 545 -0.88 14.62 10.16
C ARG A 545 -2.31 15.15 10.12
N GLY A 546 -2.82 15.69 11.22
CA GLY A 546 -4.16 16.25 11.31
C GLY A 546 -4.63 16.43 12.75
N VAL A 547 -5.40 17.49 13.00
CA VAL A 547 -5.91 17.85 14.33
C VAL A 547 -7.30 17.27 14.64
N THR A 548 -7.93 16.60 13.67
CA THR A 548 -9.17 15.82 13.82
C THR A 548 -8.93 14.38 13.35
N SER A 549 -9.77 13.43 13.78
CA SER A 549 -9.63 12.02 13.41
C SER A 549 -9.69 11.81 11.88
N ALA A 550 -10.55 12.56 11.18
CA ALA A 550 -10.66 12.54 9.72
C ALA A 550 -9.37 13.02 9.03
N LEU A 551 -8.85 14.18 9.44
CA LEU A 551 -7.65 14.77 8.85
C LEU A 551 -6.42 13.89 9.11
N ALA A 552 -6.28 13.36 10.32
CA ALA A 552 -5.20 12.46 10.69
C ALA A 552 -5.19 11.18 9.84
N ALA A 553 -6.37 10.59 9.59
CA ALA A 553 -6.52 9.42 8.73
C ALA A 553 -6.18 9.75 7.27
N ALA A 554 -6.68 10.87 6.74
CA ALA A 554 -6.37 11.33 5.39
C ALA A 554 -4.87 11.59 5.18
N GLY A 555 -4.22 12.31 6.12
CA GLY A 555 -2.79 12.57 6.09
C GLY A 555 -1.95 11.28 6.16
N THR A 556 -2.40 10.29 6.93
CA THR A 556 -1.73 8.98 7.01
C THR A 556 -1.85 8.19 5.70
N LEU A 557 -3.02 8.18 5.07
CA LEU A 557 -3.23 7.49 3.79
C LEU A 557 -2.49 8.17 2.62
N ARG A 558 -2.42 9.51 2.60
CA ARG A 558 -1.63 10.27 1.62
C ARG A 558 -0.14 9.99 1.78
N GLU A 559 0.37 9.93 3.00
CA GLU A 559 1.77 9.57 3.26
C GLU A 559 2.10 8.15 2.79
N ARG A 560 1.23 7.17 3.09
CA ARG A 560 1.39 5.80 2.58
C ARG A 560 1.44 5.79 1.05
N PHE A 561 0.55 6.54 0.40
CA PHE A 561 0.51 6.66 -1.06
C PHE A 561 1.80 7.26 -1.65
N ARG A 562 2.37 8.30 -1.01
CA ARG A 562 3.64 8.91 -1.46
C ARG A 562 4.79 7.90 -1.46
N ARG A 563 4.85 7.03 -0.45
CA ARG A 563 5.86 5.96 -0.36
C ARG A 563 5.65 4.91 -1.46
N GLU A 564 4.42 4.44 -1.63
CA GLU A 564 4.04 3.54 -2.73
C GLU A 564 4.45 4.10 -4.11
N ALA A 565 4.26 5.41 -4.32
CA ALA A 565 4.67 6.08 -5.55
C ALA A 565 6.20 6.17 -5.71
N ALA A 566 6.94 6.42 -4.62
CA ALA A 566 8.41 6.45 -4.64
C ALA A 566 9.01 5.07 -4.98
N ASP A 567 8.32 3.99 -4.61
CA ASP A 567 8.73 2.60 -4.84
C ASP A 567 8.33 2.07 -6.23
N GLY A 568 7.96 2.94 -7.17
CA GLY A 568 7.61 2.57 -8.54
C GLY A 568 6.10 2.43 -8.81
N GLY A 569 5.25 2.83 -7.87
CA GLY A 569 3.79 2.82 -7.96
C GLY A 569 3.15 1.68 -7.16
N PRO A 570 1.86 1.82 -6.76
CA PRO A 570 1.21 0.81 -5.94
C PRO A 570 0.90 -0.47 -6.71
N THR A 571 1.02 -1.61 -6.04
CA THR A 571 0.51 -2.90 -6.54
C THR A 571 -1.03 -2.92 -6.54
N ALA A 572 -1.64 -3.88 -7.27
CA ALA A 572 -3.11 -4.04 -7.27
C ALA A 572 -3.65 -4.25 -5.83
N ALA A 573 -3.02 -5.12 -5.04
CA ALA A 573 -3.38 -5.34 -3.64
C ALA A 573 -3.25 -4.07 -2.76
N GLN A 574 -2.18 -3.28 -2.91
CA GLN A 574 -2.00 -2.02 -2.18
C GLN A 574 -3.06 -1.00 -2.57
N LEU A 575 -3.38 -0.90 -3.86
CA LEU A 575 -4.40 0.00 -4.40
C LEU A 575 -5.79 -0.33 -3.85
N LEU A 576 -6.17 -1.61 -3.86
CA LEU A 576 -7.41 -2.10 -3.28
C LEU A 576 -7.50 -1.84 -1.78
N THR A 577 -6.40 -2.03 -1.06
CA THR A 577 -6.32 -1.73 0.38
C THR A 577 -6.51 -0.24 0.64
N GLY A 578 -5.81 0.62 -0.10
CA GLY A 578 -5.94 2.08 0.02
C GLY A 578 -7.33 2.60 -0.33
N LEU A 579 -7.98 2.07 -1.37
CA LEU A 579 -9.36 2.42 -1.71
C LEU A 579 -10.35 2.00 -0.61
N ARG A 580 -10.20 0.79 -0.08
CA ARG A 580 -11.03 0.28 1.02
C ARG A 580 -10.86 1.10 2.30
N ASP A 581 -9.63 1.41 2.68
CA ASP A 581 -9.32 2.19 3.88
C ASP A 581 -9.88 3.61 3.77
N ALA A 582 -9.73 4.27 2.61
CA ALA A 582 -10.29 5.59 2.36
C ALA A 582 -11.83 5.59 2.45
N ALA A 583 -12.48 4.59 1.86
CA ALA A 583 -13.94 4.48 1.87
C ALA A 583 -14.49 4.20 3.28
N ARG A 584 -13.84 3.32 4.06
CA ARG A 584 -14.21 3.02 5.46
C ARG A 584 -13.98 4.19 6.41
N CYS A 585 -12.97 5.02 6.14
CA CYS A 585 -12.67 6.21 6.93
C CYS A 585 -13.55 7.43 6.59
N ASP A 586 -14.50 7.29 5.66
CA ASP A 586 -15.36 8.38 5.20
C ASP A 586 -14.55 9.57 4.64
N LEU A 587 -13.70 9.28 3.64
CA LEU A 587 -12.78 10.23 3.01
C LEU A 587 -13.04 10.33 1.49
N PRO A 588 -14.08 11.06 1.05
CA PRO A 588 -14.58 11.02 -0.33
C PRO A 588 -13.58 11.52 -1.38
N GLU A 589 -12.74 12.50 -1.05
CA GLU A 589 -11.67 12.98 -1.96
C GLU A 589 -10.67 11.86 -2.28
N LEU A 590 -10.19 11.15 -1.26
CA LEU A 590 -9.23 10.06 -1.44
C LEU A 590 -9.85 8.86 -2.14
N VAL A 591 -11.14 8.58 -1.91
CA VAL A 591 -11.87 7.57 -2.68
C VAL A 591 -11.87 7.93 -4.17
N THR A 592 -12.10 9.21 -4.49
CA THR A 592 -12.12 9.71 -5.86
C THR A 592 -10.76 9.56 -6.55
N ASP A 593 -9.68 9.96 -5.86
CA ASP A 593 -8.30 9.81 -6.34
C ASP A 593 -7.94 8.33 -6.58
N ARG A 594 -8.28 7.47 -5.62
CA ARG A 594 -7.98 6.03 -5.69
C ARG A 594 -8.82 5.32 -6.75
N LEU A 595 -10.06 5.71 -7.00
CA LEU A 595 -10.87 5.20 -8.12
C LEU A 595 -10.26 5.57 -9.48
N GLY A 596 -9.76 6.79 -9.63
CA GLY A 596 -9.05 7.22 -10.84
C GLY A 596 -7.80 6.36 -11.11
N LEU A 597 -7.03 6.06 -10.06
CA LEU A 597 -5.86 5.20 -10.16
C LEU A 597 -6.22 3.73 -10.42
N ALA A 598 -7.30 3.23 -9.79
CA ALA A 598 -7.82 1.88 -10.01
C ALA A 598 -8.22 1.65 -11.47
N ALA A 599 -8.82 2.64 -12.12
CA ALA A 599 -9.16 2.59 -13.54
C ALA A 599 -7.94 2.47 -14.46
N ALA A 600 -6.79 3.04 -14.06
CA ALA A 600 -5.56 2.98 -14.85
C ALA A 600 -4.74 1.70 -14.62
N VAL A 601 -4.68 1.19 -13.38
CA VAL A 601 -3.75 0.12 -12.98
C VAL A 601 -4.39 -1.26 -13.08
N LEU A 602 -5.57 -1.46 -12.48
CA LEU A 602 -6.17 -2.78 -12.33
C LEU A 602 -6.38 -3.54 -13.66
N PRO A 603 -6.81 -2.90 -14.77
CA PRO A 603 -6.99 -3.61 -16.03
C PRO A 603 -5.73 -4.27 -16.60
N GLY A 604 -4.55 -3.73 -16.27
CA GLY A 604 -3.27 -4.19 -16.81
C GLY A 604 -2.50 -5.15 -15.90
N THR A 605 -2.74 -5.10 -14.59
CA THR A 605 -1.91 -5.79 -13.58
C THR A 605 -2.68 -6.71 -12.65
N GLY A 606 -4.01 -6.59 -12.56
CA GLY A 606 -4.82 -7.35 -11.61
C GLY A 606 -4.95 -8.82 -11.99
N THR A 607 -4.73 -9.71 -11.03
CA THR A 607 -5.11 -11.14 -11.12
C THR A 607 -6.62 -11.31 -11.03
N LEU A 608 -7.18 -12.45 -11.44
CA LEU A 608 -8.63 -12.67 -11.37
C LEU A 608 -9.20 -12.50 -9.95
N PRO A 609 -8.58 -13.07 -8.88
CA PRO A 609 -9.05 -12.84 -7.51
C PRO A 609 -9.03 -11.36 -7.09
N GLU A 610 -8.00 -10.61 -7.49
CA GLU A 610 -7.92 -9.18 -7.19
C GLU A 610 -8.97 -8.37 -7.96
N LEU A 611 -9.26 -8.73 -9.21
CA LEU A 611 -10.32 -8.10 -10.00
C LEU A 611 -11.70 -8.36 -9.37
N LEU A 612 -11.97 -9.55 -8.84
CA LEU A 612 -13.21 -9.84 -8.12
C LEU A 612 -13.30 -9.08 -6.79
N ALA A 613 -12.21 -9.03 -6.03
CA ALA A 613 -12.13 -8.19 -4.83
C ALA A 613 -12.33 -6.69 -5.14
N ALA A 614 -11.89 -6.23 -6.30
CA ALA A 614 -12.19 -4.90 -6.81
C ALA A 614 -13.69 -4.73 -7.07
N LEU A 615 -14.30 -5.67 -7.80
CA LEU A 615 -15.72 -5.66 -8.11
C LEU A 615 -16.59 -5.64 -6.86
N ASP A 616 -16.25 -6.42 -5.83
CA ASP A 616 -16.93 -6.38 -4.52
C ASP A 616 -16.84 -5.01 -3.86
N LEU A 617 -15.65 -4.40 -3.90
CA LEU A 617 -15.44 -3.08 -3.32
C LEU A 617 -16.21 -1.99 -4.08
N LEU A 618 -16.22 -2.05 -5.42
CA LEU A 618 -17.00 -1.15 -6.26
C LEU A 618 -18.50 -1.32 -6.05
N GLU A 619 -18.96 -2.55 -5.85
CA GLU A 619 -20.35 -2.83 -5.55
C GLU A 619 -20.76 -2.33 -4.16
N ALA A 620 -19.89 -2.48 -3.15
CA ALA A 620 -20.10 -1.90 -1.83
C ALA A 620 -20.18 -0.36 -1.87
N LEU A 621 -19.36 0.29 -2.70
CA LEU A 621 -19.46 1.72 -2.96
C LEU A 621 -20.78 2.05 -3.67
N ARG A 622 -21.16 1.32 -4.71
CA ARG A 622 -22.40 1.55 -5.47
C ARG A 622 -23.65 1.45 -4.61
N ARG A 623 -23.66 0.51 -3.64
CA ARG A 623 -24.76 0.28 -2.70
C ARG A 623 -24.71 1.13 -1.43
N GLU A 624 -23.77 2.08 -1.34
CA GLU A 624 -23.59 2.95 -0.16
C GLU A 624 -23.34 2.16 1.14
N HIS A 625 -22.77 0.95 1.02
CA HIS A 625 -22.36 0.14 2.18
C HIS A 625 -21.09 0.69 2.85
N LEU A 626 -20.42 1.64 2.20
CA LEU A 626 -19.23 2.32 2.72
C LEU A 626 -19.50 3.82 2.81
N PRO A 627 -19.11 4.48 3.92
CA PRO A 627 -19.54 5.85 4.21
C PRO A 627 -18.92 6.90 3.27
N GLY A 628 -17.66 6.73 2.84
CA GLY A 628 -16.94 7.68 1.96
C GLY A 628 -17.44 7.74 0.51
N THR A 629 -18.67 7.27 0.27
CA THR A 629 -19.29 7.17 -1.04
C THR A 629 -19.99 8.48 -1.41
N THR A 630 -19.62 9.08 -2.53
CA THR A 630 -20.32 10.23 -3.13
C THR A 630 -21.14 9.81 -4.34
N ALA A 631 -22.08 10.66 -4.78
CA ALA A 631 -22.83 10.40 -6.01
C ALA A 631 -21.92 10.24 -7.24
N ASP A 632 -20.87 11.05 -7.36
CA ASP A 632 -19.84 10.93 -8.40
C ASP A 632 -19.02 9.64 -8.24
N GLY A 633 -18.61 9.31 -7.01
CA GLY A 633 -17.92 8.07 -6.69
C GLY A 633 -18.72 6.82 -7.09
N ARG A 634 -20.05 6.83 -6.89
CA ARG A 634 -20.94 5.76 -7.35
C ARG A 634 -20.99 5.64 -8.87
N ALA A 635 -21.06 6.76 -9.58
CA ALA A 635 -21.06 6.75 -11.04
C ALA A 635 -19.75 6.18 -11.59
N ARG A 636 -18.60 6.65 -11.08
CA ARG A 636 -17.27 6.13 -11.46
C ARG A 636 -17.09 4.66 -11.09
N ALA A 637 -17.59 4.24 -9.92
CA ALA A 637 -17.54 2.84 -9.52
C ALA A 637 -18.34 1.97 -10.49
N ALA A 638 -19.53 2.40 -10.90
CA ALA A 638 -20.34 1.68 -11.89
C ALA A 638 -19.65 1.58 -13.26
N GLU A 639 -19.03 2.67 -13.74
CA GLU A 639 -18.26 2.66 -14.98
C GLU A 639 -17.06 1.70 -14.91
N LEU A 640 -16.31 1.76 -13.81
CA LEU A 640 -15.15 0.90 -13.60
C LEU A 640 -15.55 -0.58 -13.47
N THR A 641 -16.69 -0.89 -12.83
CA THR A 641 -17.23 -2.26 -12.76
C THR A 641 -17.36 -2.90 -14.14
N VAL A 642 -17.88 -2.16 -15.14
CA VAL A 642 -18.00 -2.66 -16.51
C VAL A 642 -16.63 -2.98 -17.13
N VAL A 643 -15.65 -2.09 -16.92
CA VAL A 643 -14.28 -2.25 -17.44
C VAL A 643 -13.59 -3.47 -16.81
N LEU A 644 -13.70 -3.62 -15.48
CA LEU A 644 -13.07 -4.72 -14.75
C LEU A 644 -13.73 -6.06 -15.04
N LEU A 645 -15.06 -6.11 -15.23
CA LEU A 645 -15.75 -7.33 -15.68
C LEU A 645 -15.27 -7.78 -17.06
N ASP A 646 -15.20 -6.88 -18.06
CA ASP A 646 -14.66 -7.24 -19.39
C ASP A 646 -13.17 -7.66 -19.31
N THR A 647 -12.39 -7.04 -18.43
CA THR A 647 -11.00 -7.43 -18.17
C THR A 647 -10.91 -8.83 -17.57
N ALA A 648 -11.73 -9.13 -16.56
CA ALA A 648 -11.77 -10.43 -15.91
C ALA A 648 -12.13 -11.56 -16.90
N VAL A 649 -13.16 -11.34 -17.73
CA VAL A 649 -13.56 -12.30 -18.78
C VAL A 649 -12.46 -12.49 -19.83
N ARG A 650 -11.74 -11.42 -20.19
CA ARG A 650 -10.58 -11.50 -21.10
C ARG A 650 -9.39 -12.28 -20.52
N GLY A 651 -9.24 -12.26 -19.20
CA GLY A 651 -8.18 -12.95 -18.48
C GLY A 651 -8.40 -14.46 -18.33
N LEU A 652 -9.65 -14.94 -18.42
CA LEU A 652 -10.00 -16.35 -18.20
C LEU A 652 -9.14 -17.38 -18.96
N PRO A 653 -8.82 -17.22 -20.26
CA PRO A 653 -7.97 -18.18 -20.96
C PRO A 653 -6.58 -18.37 -20.32
N GLY A 654 -6.08 -17.36 -19.59
CA GLY A 654 -4.84 -17.43 -18.85
C GLY A 654 -4.85 -18.44 -17.70
N LEU A 655 -6.03 -18.86 -17.23
CA LEU A 655 -6.19 -19.86 -16.18
C LEU A 655 -6.04 -21.29 -16.67
N ALA A 656 -5.91 -21.55 -17.98
CA ALA A 656 -5.88 -22.91 -18.52
C ALA A 656 -4.78 -23.79 -17.89
N GLY A 657 -3.67 -23.20 -17.45
CA GLY A 657 -2.58 -23.92 -16.77
C GLY A 657 -2.58 -23.84 -15.24
N SER A 658 -3.57 -23.19 -14.61
CA SER A 658 -3.58 -22.98 -13.16
C SER A 658 -4.04 -24.24 -12.42
N ASP A 659 -3.37 -24.58 -11.31
CA ASP A 659 -3.79 -25.62 -10.36
C ASP A 659 -4.08 -25.03 -8.97
N ALA A 660 -4.27 -23.71 -8.89
CA ALA A 660 -4.60 -23.01 -7.64
C ALA A 660 -6.12 -23.05 -7.37
N VAL A 661 -6.50 -23.45 -6.15
CA VAL A 661 -7.91 -23.50 -5.72
C VAL A 661 -8.55 -22.10 -5.74
N ALA A 662 -7.79 -21.07 -5.40
CA ALA A 662 -8.26 -19.68 -5.44
C ALA A 662 -8.68 -19.24 -6.86
N ASP A 663 -7.98 -19.68 -7.90
CA ASP A 663 -8.32 -19.36 -9.29
C ASP A 663 -9.57 -20.12 -9.75
N ALA A 664 -9.73 -21.38 -9.31
CA ALA A 664 -10.93 -22.17 -9.57
C ALA A 664 -12.17 -21.53 -8.92
N ALA A 665 -12.06 -21.08 -7.67
CA ALA A 665 -13.12 -20.35 -6.97
C ALA A 665 -13.44 -19.02 -7.66
N ALA A 666 -12.41 -18.25 -8.03
CA ALA A 666 -12.55 -16.98 -8.72
C ALA A 666 -13.22 -17.13 -10.11
N LEU A 667 -12.90 -18.18 -10.86
CA LEU A 667 -13.56 -18.47 -12.14
C LEU A 667 -15.07 -18.64 -11.96
N VAL A 668 -15.48 -19.36 -10.93
CA VAL A 668 -16.89 -19.65 -10.67
C VAL A 668 -17.61 -18.40 -10.17
N ASP A 669 -17.00 -17.66 -9.25
CA ASP A 669 -17.55 -16.41 -8.75
C ASP A 669 -17.75 -15.39 -9.89
N LEU A 670 -16.77 -15.30 -10.82
CA LEU A 670 -16.94 -14.51 -12.03
C LEU A 670 -18.11 -15.00 -12.89
N ALA A 671 -18.25 -16.32 -13.07
CA ALA A 671 -19.33 -16.89 -13.86
C ALA A 671 -20.70 -16.58 -13.24
N LEU A 672 -20.88 -16.75 -11.93
CA LEU A 672 -22.11 -16.42 -11.22
C LEU A 672 -22.47 -14.94 -11.39
N ARG A 673 -21.51 -14.03 -11.17
CA ARG A 673 -21.70 -12.58 -11.35
C ARG A 673 -22.05 -12.22 -12.79
N ALA A 674 -21.35 -12.80 -13.76
CA ALA A 674 -21.56 -12.53 -15.18
C ALA A 674 -22.85 -13.16 -15.74
N GLY A 675 -23.39 -14.18 -15.07
CA GLY A 675 -24.67 -14.80 -15.40
C GLY A 675 -25.86 -13.87 -15.16
N GLU A 676 -25.83 -13.08 -14.09
CA GLU A 676 -26.87 -12.07 -13.78
C GLU A 676 -26.99 -11.03 -14.89
N ASP A 677 -25.86 -10.64 -15.49
CA ASP A 677 -25.76 -9.63 -16.56
C ASP A 677 -25.88 -10.23 -17.98
N ARG A 678 -26.09 -11.56 -18.11
CA ARG A 678 -26.10 -12.32 -19.38
C ARG A 678 -24.90 -12.01 -20.28
N ILE A 679 -23.71 -11.98 -19.71
CA ILE A 679 -22.49 -11.56 -20.41
C ILE A 679 -22.07 -12.62 -21.44
N GLY A 680 -22.59 -12.46 -22.67
CA GLY A 680 -21.88 -12.56 -23.95
C GLY A 680 -21.29 -13.91 -24.39
N LEU A 681 -21.31 -14.11 -25.71
CA LEU A 681 -20.66 -15.23 -26.43
C LEU A 681 -19.18 -15.48 -26.03
N ARG A 682 -18.49 -14.46 -25.49
CA ARG A 682 -17.08 -14.55 -25.10
C ARG A 682 -16.86 -15.33 -23.79
N LEU A 683 -17.77 -15.21 -22.83
CA LEU A 683 -17.67 -15.97 -21.57
C LEU A 683 -17.93 -17.45 -21.85
N ASP A 684 -18.96 -17.78 -22.65
CA ASP A 684 -19.24 -19.16 -23.07
C ASP A 684 -18.05 -19.75 -23.85
N GLU A 685 -17.47 -19.00 -24.80
CA GLU A 685 -16.28 -19.45 -25.54
C GLU A 685 -15.09 -19.70 -24.60
N ALA A 686 -14.84 -18.80 -23.64
CA ALA A 686 -13.75 -18.92 -22.68
C ALA A 686 -13.96 -20.12 -21.72
N LEU A 687 -15.16 -20.28 -21.15
CA LEU A 687 -15.50 -21.43 -20.30
C LEU A 687 -15.46 -22.73 -21.10
N GLY A 688 -15.92 -22.73 -22.35
CA GLY A 688 -15.82 -23.87 -23.25
C GLY A 688 -14.36 -24.24 -23.58
N HIS A 689 -13.50 -23.24 -23.76
CA HIS A 689 -12.06 -23.46 -23.91
C HIS A 689 -11.48 -24.10 -22.65
N LEU A 690 -11.72 -23.51 -21.48
CA LEU A 690 -11.20 -24.02 -20.20
C LEU A 690 -11.73 -25.42 -19.87
N ALA A 691 -12.99 -25.74 -20.18
CA ALA A 691 -13.54 -27.10 -20.01
C ALA A 691 -12.83 -28.15 -20.90
N ARG A 692 -12.27 -27.75 -22.05
CA ARG A 692 -11.57 -28.63 -22.98
C ARG A 692 -10.06 -28.70 -22.76
N SER A 693 -9.42 -27.57 -22.45
CA SER A 693 -7.95 -27.43 -22.43
C SER A 693 -7.38 -26.91 -21.12
N GLY A 694 -8.21 -26.71 -20.10
CA GLY A 694 -7.75 -26.38 -18.76
C GLY A 694 -7.05 -27.54 -18.05
N SER A 695 -6.38 -27.25 -16.95
CA SER A 695 -5.93 -28.24 -15.97
C SER A 695 -7.12 -29.06 -15.43
N SER A 696 -6.86 -30.21 -14.81
CA SER A 696 -7.94 -31.01 -14.21
C SER A 696 -8.77 -30.20 -13.22
N LEU A 697 -8.16 -29.33 -12.43
CA LEU A 697 -8.87 -28.46 -11.48
C LEU A 697 -9.75 -27.44 -12.21
N ILE A 698 -9.18 -26.69 -13.15
CA ILE A 698 -9.88 -25.61 -13.85
C ILE A 698 -10.95 -26.17 -14.79
N ARG A 699 -10.77 -27.37 -15.36
CA ARG A 699 -11.81 -28.06 -16.13
C ARG A 699 -13.03 -28.38 -15.29
N GLY A 700 -12.82 -28.89 -14.07
CA GLY A 700 -13.91 -29.15 -13.12
C GLY A 700 -14.70 -27.88 -12.82
N ALA A 701 -13.99 -26.80 -12.49
CA ALA A 701 -14.59 -25.50 -12.19
C ALA A 701 -15.33 -24.90 -13.41
N ALA A 702 -14.73 -24.98 -14.59
CA ALA A 702 -15.35 -24.48 -15.83
C ALA A 702 -16.62 -25.25 -16.20
N LEU A 703 -16.66 -26.57 -15.99
CA LEU A 703 -17.86 -27.37 -16.23
C LEU A 703 -18.99 -27.02 -15.25
N ALA A 704 -18.67 -26.84 -13.96
CA ALA A 704 -19.66 -26.36 -13.00
C ALA A 704 -20.19 -24.95 -13.36
N ALA A 705 -19.29 -24.03 -13.73
CA ALA A 705 -19.67 -22.69 -14.18
C ALA A 705 -20.59 -22.72 -15.42
N ARG A 706 -20.36 -23.64 -16.36
CA ARG A 706 -21.23 -23.81 -17.54
C ARG A 706 -22.62 -24.31 -17.16
N VAL A 707 -22.74 -25.21 -16.19
CA VAL A 707 -24.04 -25.67 -15.68
C VAL A 707 -24.76 -24.56 -14.92
N LEU A 708 -24.04 -23.81 -14.06
CA LEU A 708 -24.59 -22.65 -13.35
C LEU A 708 -25.14 -21.56 -14.28
N LEU A 709 -24.62 -21.49 -15.51
CA LEU A 709 -25.04 -20.53 -16.54
C LEU A 709 -26.05 -21.11 -17.55
N ASP A 710 -26.60 -22.30 -17.31
CA ASP A 710 -27.49 -23.02 -18.24
C ASP A 710 -26.87 -23.24 -19.65
N LEU A 711 -25.54 -23.23 -19.78
CA LEU A 711 -24.82 -23.49 -21.04
C LEU A 711 -24.60 -24.98 -21.29
N THR A 712 -24.84 -25.82 -20.28
CA THR A 712 -24.73 -27.27 -20.33
C THR A 712 -25.74 -27.85 -19.33
N ASP A 713 -26.41 -28.90 -19.73
CA ASP A 713 -27.41 -29.59 -18.93
C ASP A 713 -26.78 -30.44 -17.82
N LEU A 714 -27.53 -30.58 -16.73
CA LEU A 714 -27.14 -31.29 -15.53
C LEU A 714 -26.89 -32.80 -15.78
N GLU A 715 -27.67 -33.41 -16.68
CA GLU A 715 -27.57 -34.82 -17.06
C GLU A 715 -26.25 -35.12 -17.79
N THR A 716 -25.87 -34.25 -18.73
CA THR A 716 -24.57 -34.34 -19.41
C THR A 716 -23.41 -34.21 -18.43
N LEU A 717 -23.49 -33.29 -17.46
CA LEU A 717 -22.46 -33.17 -16.42
C LEU A 717 -22.38 -34.45 -15.57
N GLY A 718 -23.52 -34.94 -15.08
CA GLY A 718 -23.56 -36.17 -14.27
C GLY A 718 -22.99 -37.38 -15.00
N THR A 719 -23.28 -37.51 -16.30
CA THR A 719 -22.70 -38.57 -17.16
C THR A 719 -21.18 -38.43 -17.30
N GLN A 720 -20.66 -37.21 -17.46
CA GLN A 720 -19.21 -36.96 -17.51
C GLN A 720 -18.53 -37.27 -16.18
N VAL A 721 -19.13 -36.87 -15.06
CA VAL A 721 -18.62 -37.16 -13.71
C VAL A 721 -18.58 -38.66 -13.45
N ALA A 722 -19.64 -39.40 -13.80
CA ALA A 722 -19.65 -40.86 -13.73
C ALA A 722 -18.54 -41.49 -14.59
N GLY A 723 -18.33 -40.96 -15.80
CA GLY A 723 -17.23 -41.38 -16.68
C GLY A 723 -15.83 -41.10 -16.09
N TRP A 724 -15.65 -40.05 -15.29
CA TRP A 724 -14.39 -39.79 -14.58
C TRP A 724 -14.13 -40.83 -13.50
N VAL A 725 -15.17 -41.23 -12.75
CA VAL A 725 -15.08 -42.29 -11.74
C VAL A 725 -14.72 -43.62 -12.40
N ASP A 726 -15.29 -43.92 -13.56
CA ASP A 726 -15.01 -45.14 -14.32
C ASP A 726 -13.58 -45.21 -14.85
N ALA A 727 -13.11 -44.10 -15.40
CA ALA A 727 -11.75 -43.99 -15.91
C ALA A 727 -10.68 -44.05 -14.81
N ALA A 728 -11.03 -43.80 -13.55
CA ALA A 728 -10.12 -43.74 -12.40
C ALA A 728 -9.63 -45.11 -11.90
N THR A 729 -9.12 -45.94 -12.81
CA THR A 729 -8.58 -47.28 -12.51
C THR A 729 -7.09 -47.26 -12.16
N GLY A 730 -6.34 -46.27 -12.65
CA GLY A 730 -4.91 -46.10 -12.39
C GLY A 730 -4.56 -44.83 -11.58
N PRO A 731 -3.30 -44.71 -11.13
CA PRO A 731 -2.84 -43.59 -10.31
C PRO A 731 -3.07 -42.21 -10.93
N ASP A 732 -2.69 -42.04 -12.20
CA ASP A 732 -2.84 -40.76 -12.90
C ASP A 732 -4.30 -40.35 -13.07
N THR A 733 -5.15 -41.31 -13.39
CA THR A 733 -6.58 -41.09 -13.56
C THR A 733 -7.30 -40.82 -12.23
N ARG A 734 -6.85 -41.41 -11.12
CA ARG A 734 -7.32 -41.08 -9.76
C ARG A 734 -6.94 -39.67 -9.33
N ARG A 735 -5.71 -39.22 -9.63
CA ARG A 735 -5.31 -37.83 -9.39
C ARG A 735 -6.12 -36.84 -10.23
N HIS A 736 -6.37 -37.17 -11.51
CA HIS A 736 -7.24 -36.36 -12.35
C HIS A 736 -8.67 -36.30 -11.79
N LEU A 737 -9.22 -37.42 -11.34
CA LEU A 737 -10.54 -37.48 -10.68
C LEU A 737 -10.58 -36.57 -9.45
N HIS A 738 -9.61 -36.69 -8.54
CA HIS A 738 -9.50 -35.84 -7.36
C HIS A 738 -9.52 -34.34 -7.72
N ARG A 739 -8.71 -33.93 -8.70
CA ARG A 739 -8.62 -32.51 -9.12
C ARG A 739 -9.87 -32.04 -9.88
N LEU A 740 -10.44 -32.86 -10.75
CA LEU A 740 -11.70 -32.56 -11.46
C LEU A 740 -12.85 -32.37 -10.47
N LEU A 741 -12.98 -33.28 -9.48
CA LEU A 741 -13.97 -33.18 -8.43
C LEU A 741 -13.73 -31.96 -7.54
N GLY A 742 -12.48 -31.70 -7.12
CA GLY A 742 -12.15 -30.52 -6.32
C GLY A 742 -12.55 -29.22 -7.02
N GLY A 743 -12.26 -29.10 -8.32
CA GLY A 743 -12.66 -27.93 -9.12
C GLY A 743 -14.18 -27.81 -9.29
N LEU A 744 -14.85 -28.94 -9.56
CA LEU A 744 -16.31 -28.99 -9.68
C LEU A 744 -17.00 -28.59 -8.36
N LEU A 745 -16.52 -29.13 -7.23
CA LEU A 745 -17.13 -28.95 -5.92
C LEU A 745 -16.83 -27.59 -5.29
N THR A 746 -15.72 -26.95 -5.68
CA THR A 746 -15.44 -25.52 -5.36
C THR A 746 -16.61 -24.63 -5.80
N ALA A 747 -17.27 -24.99 -6.90
CA ALA A 747 -18.38 -24.25 -7.48
C ALA A 747 -19.76 -24.74 -7.06
N ALA A 748 -19.87 -26.05 -6.79
CA ALA A 748 -21.13 -26.74 -6.67
C ALA A 748 -21.73 -26.69 -5.25
N HIS A 749 -21.12 -26.01 -4.27
CA HIS A 749 -21.70 -25.93 -2.92
C HIS A 749 -23.18 -25.48 -2.89
N PRO A 750 -23.60 -24.44 -3.67
CA PRO A 750 -24.99 -24.07 -3.80
C PRO A 750 -25.79 -25.03 -4.70
N LEU A 751 -25.18 -25.58 -5.77
CA LEU A 751 -25.81 -26.54 -6.68
C LEU A 751 -26.22 -27.85 -6.00
N LEU A 752 -25.37 -28.36 -5.10
CA LEU A 752 -25.61 -29.58 -4.33
C LEU A 752 -26.79 -29.42 -3.36
N GLN A 753 -27.06 -28.17 -2.93
CA GLN A 753 -28.18 -27.85 -2.04
C GLN A 753 -29.48 -27.59 -2.80
N SER A 754 -29.40 -26.99 -4.00
CA SER A 754 -30.59 -26.60 -4.78
C SER A 754 -31.09 -27.67 -5.75
N ALA A 755 -30.21 -28.55 -6.23
CA ALA A 755 -30.53 -29.58 -7.22
C ALA A 755 -29.83 -30.92 -6.91
N PRO A 756 -30.25 -31.66 -5.85
CA PRO A 756 -29.66 -32.95 -5.49
C PRO A 756 -29.76 -34.00 -6.62
N ALA A 757 -30.71 -33.82 -7.55
CA ALA A 757 -30.85 -34.60 -8.78
C ALA A 757 -29.57 -34.61 -9.66
N ALA A 758 -28.70 -33.60 -9.51
CA ALA A 758 -27.42 -33.52 -10.21
C ALA A 758 -26.46 -34.66 -9.87
N LEU A 759 -26.62 -35.21 -8.66
CA LEU A 759 -25.76 -36.25 -8.14
C LEU A 759 -26.26 -37.64 -8.53
N ASP A 760 -27.44 -37.78 -9.12
CA ASP A 760 -28.06 -39.07 -9.41
C ASP A 760 -27.15 -39.99 -10.22
N PRO A 761 -26.51 -39.53 -11.31
CA PRO A 761 -25.59 -40.38 -12.06
C PRO A 761 -24.35 -40.76 -11.25
N LEU A 762 -23.88 -39.90 -10.34
CA LEU A 762 -22.75 -40.19 -9.45
C LEU A 762 -23.16 -41.15 -8.32
N LEU A 763 -24.34 -40.97 -7.74
CA LEU A 763 -24.94 -41.83 -6.71
C LEU A 763 -25.16 -43.23 -7.25
N GLU A 764 -25.91 -43.36 -8.35
CA GLU A 764 -26.14 -44.64 -9.02
C GLU A 764 -24.82 -45.31 -9.41
N ARG A 765 -23.81 -44.52 -9.80
CA ARG A 765 -22.52 -45.09 -10.18
C ARG A 765 -21.74 -45.60 -8.98
N ILE A 766 -21.65 -44.84 -7.89
CA ILE A 766 -21.01 -45.25 -6.64
C ILE A 766 -21.70 -46.50 -6.06
N GLU A 767 -23.02 -46.62 -6.20
CA GLU A 767 -23.79 -47.80 -5.80
C GLU A 767 -23.46 -49.05 -6.63
N ARG A 768 -23.26 -48.88 -7.95
CA ARG A 768 -22.98 -50.00 -8.87
C ARG A 768 -21.53 -50.50 -8.85
N LEU A 769 -20.60 -49.77 -8.23
CA LEU A 769 -19.22 -50.24 -8.06
C LEU A 769 -19.18 -51.50 -7.18
N THR A 770 -18.25 -52.41 -7.45
CA THR A 770 -17.92 -53.47 -6.48
C THR A 770 -17.18 -52.88 -5.28
N ASP A 771 -17.19 -53.57 -4.13
CA ASP A 771 -16.52 -53.06 -2.91
C ASP A 771 -15.02 -52.80 -3.14
N SER A 772 -14.33 -53.68 -3.87
CA SER A 772 -12.92 -53.50 -4.22
C SER A 772 -12.70 -52.27 -5.11
N GLU A 773 -13.52 -52.11 -6.16
CA GLU A 773 -13.42 -50.97 -7.08
C GLU A 773 -13.72 -49.64 -6.39
N PHE A 774 -14.62 -49.64 -5.41
CA PHE A 774 -14.93 -48.46 -4.60
C PHE A 774 -13.75 -48.10 -3.68
N LEU A 775 -13.22 -49.09 -2.94
CA LEU A 775 -12.10 -48.87 -2.01
C LEU A 775 -10.83 -48.38 -2.74
N ASP A 776 -10.54 -48.89 -3.94
CA ASP A 776 -9.42 -48.42 -4.77
C ASP A 776 -9.54 -46.94 -5.17
N ARG A 777 -10.77 -46.44 -5.32
CA ARG A 777 -11.06 -45.04 -5.72
C ARG A 777 -11.34 -44.13 -4.52
N LEU A 778 -11.57 -44.70 -3.34
CA LEU A 778 -11.99 -43.99 -2.13
C LEU A 778 -11.07 -42.81 -1.77
N PRO A 779 -9.72 -42.93 -1.79
CA PRO A 779 -8.86 -41.80 -1.44
C PRO A 779 -9.00 -40.61 -2.39
N ALA A 780 -9.13 -40.86 -3.70
CA ALA A 780 -9.31 -39.81 -4.71
C ALA A 780 -10.70 -39.17 -4.65
N LEU A 781 -11.74 -39.99 -4.43
CA LEU A 781 -13.11 -39.53 -4.21
C LEU A 781 -13.16 -38.65 -2.96
N ARG A 782 -12.68 -39.16 -1.82
CA ARG A 782 -12.66 -38.43 -0.55
C ARG A 782 -11.90 -37.11 -0.65
N GLY A 783 -10.71 -37.12 -1.27
CA GLY A 783 -9.95 -35.89 -1.50
C GLY A 783 -10.67 -34.87 -2.38
N GLY A 784 -11.48 -35.31 -3.34
CA GLY A 784 -12.30 -34.40 -4.16
C GLY A 784 -13.34 -33.64 -3.32
N PHE A 785 -13.97 -34.33 -2.37
CA PHE A 785 -14.99 -33.78 -1.46
C PHE A 785 -14.40 -33.02 -0.26
N ASP A 786 -13.09 -33.08 -0.04
CA ASP A 786 -12.42 -32.39 1.06
C ASP A 786 -12.42 -30.86 0.92
N VAL A 787 -12.68 -30.34 -0.29
CA VAL A 787 -12.90 -28.90 -0.53
C VAL A 787 -14.16 -28.39 0.19
N LEU A 788 -15.09 -29.28 0.56
CA LEU A 788 -16.32 -28.92 1.26
C LEU A 788 -16.09 -28.79 2.77
N THR A 789 -16.73 -27.79 3.39
CA THR A 789 -16.70 -27.64 4.85
C THR A 789 -17.29 -28.87 5.56
N PRO A 790 -16.90 -29.17 6.81
CA PRO A 790 -17.47 -30.29 7.56
C PRO A 790 -19.00 -30.27 7.62
N ALA A 791 -19.58 -29.09 7.84
CA ALA A 791 -21.03 -28.91 7.87
C ALA A 791 -21.70 -29.15 6.50
N ALA A 792 -21.02 -28.82 5.39
CA ALA A 792 -21.50 -29.11 4.05
C ALA A 792 -21.48 -30.62 3.74
N ARG A 793 -20.43 -31.33 4.17
CA ARG A 793 -20.31 -32.79 4.03
C ARG A 793 -21.39 -33.51 4.83
N GLU A 794 -21.68 -33.07 6.06
CA GLU A 794 -22.75 -33.66 6.89
C GLU A 794 -24.14 -33.49 6.25
N ARG A 795 -24.48 -32.27 5.78
CA ARG A 795 -25.75 -32.02 5.08
C ARG A 795 -25.93 -32.86 3.83
N LEU A 796 -24.84 -33.05 3.07
CA LEU A 796 -24.85 -33.90 1.89
C LEU A 796 -25.09 -35.37 2.28
N LEU A 797 -24.46 -35.86 3.35
CA LEU A 797 -24.70 -37.20 3.87
C LEU A 797 -26.15 -37.40 4.29
N ASP A 798 -26.75 -36.44 5.01
CA ASP A 798 -28.16 -36.47 5.39
C ASP A 798 -29.08 -36.61 4.17
N THR A 799 -28.84 -35.80 3.13
CA THR A 799 -29.63 -35.82 1.88
C THR A 799 -29.56 -37.18 1.17
N VAL A 800 -28.37 -37.79 1.14
CA VAL A 800 -28.17 -39.11 0.53
C VAL A 800 -28.79 -40.22 1.39
N ALA A 801 -28.69 -40.14 2.71
CA ALA A 801 -29.27 -41.11 3.63
C ALA A 801 -30.81 -41.11 3.58
N ASP A 802 -31.43 -39.94 3.47
CA ASP A 802 -32.89 -39.79 3.31
C ASP A 802 -33.37 -40.42 2.00
N ARG A 803 -32.62 -40.21 0.90
CA ARG A 803 -32.92 -40.83 -0.40
C ARG A 803 -32.79 -42.35 -0.39
N LEU A 804 -31.76 -42.88 0.28
CA LEU A 804 -31.49 -44.32 0.38
C LEU A 804 -32.40 -45.04 1.39
N GLY A 805 -33.25 -44.30 2.11
CA GLY A 805 -34.21 -44.86 3.06
C GLY A 805 -33.62 -45.31 4.39
N ASP A 806 -32.42 -44.86 4.75
CA ASP A 806 -31.73 -45.21 6.01
C ASP A 806 -32.30 -44.44 7.22
N ARG A 807 -33.09 -43.39 6.94
CA ARG A 807 -34.00 -42.76 7.90
C ARG A 807 -35.45 -43.17 7.60
N LEU A 808 -36.04 -43.95 8.49
CA LEU A 808 -37.49 -44.11 8.53
C LEU A 808 -38.10 -42.75 8.92
N ASP A 809 -38.74 -42.08 7.97
CA ASP A 809 -39.50 -40.88 8.25
C ASP A 809 -40.73 -41.25 9.08
N VAL A 810 -40.67 -41.00 10.39
CA VAL A 810 -41.78 -41.30 11.32
C VAL A 810 -42.86 -40.20 11.26
N ALA A 811 -42.68 -39.16 10.43
CA ALA A 811 -43.70 -38.15 10.20
C ALA A 811 -44.60 -38.56 9.03
N LEU A 812 -45.65 -39.33 9.31
CA LEU A 812 -46.71 -39.56 8.33
C LEU A 812 -47.34 -38.20 7.95
N SER A 813 -47.24 -37.81 6.68
CA SER A 813 -47.68 -36.51 6.17
C SER A 813 -49.20 -36.32 6.14
N ALA A 814 -49.96 -37.34 6.55
CA ALA A 814 -51.41 -37.36 6.57
C ALA A 814 -51.96 -37.01 7.97
N PRO A 815 -53.05 -36.21 8.08
CA PRO A 815 -53.69 -35.92 9.36
C PRO A 815 -54.09 -37.21 10.10
N ALA A 816 -53.98 -37.20 11.43
CA ALA A 816 -54.27 -38.38 12.25
C ALA A 816 -55.69 -38.94 12.03
N GLU A 817 -56.67 -38.08 11.73
CA GLU A 817 -58.04 -38.51 11.40
C GLU A 817 -58.12 -39.28 10.07
N LEU A 818 -57.30 -38.93 9.09
CA LEU A 818 -57.25 -39.60 7.79
C LEU A 818 -56.58 -40.97 7.92
N LEU A 819 -55.48 -41.04 8.68
CA LEU A 819 -54.79 -42.29 8.99
C LEU A 819 -55.69 -43.24 9.80
N ALA A 820 -56.46 -42.73 10.75
CA ALA A 820 -57.44 -43.52 11.49
C ALA A 820 -58.55 -44.10 10.58
N ARG A 821 -59.00 -43.33 9.59
CA ARG A 821 -59.98 -43.80 8.59
C ARG A 821 -59.39 -44.85 7.65
N TRP A 822 -58.15 -44.68 7.20
CA TRP A 822 -57.47 -45.68 6.37
C TRP A 822 -57.20 -46.96 7.15
N ALA A 823 -56.73 -46.86 8.39
CA ALA A 823 -56.56 -48.02 9.25
C ALA A 823 -57.88 -48.76 9.53
N ALA A 824 -58.99 -48.02 9.72
CA ALA A 824 -60.31 -48.62 9.86
C ALA A 824 -60.80 -49.28 8.56
N ALA A 825 -60.54 -48.67 7.40
CA ALA A 825 -60.87 -49.21 6.09
C ALA A 825 -60.04 -50.46 5.77
N ASP A 826 -58.75 -50.48 6.10
CA ASP A 826 -57.85 -51.62 5.94
C ASP A 826 -58.22 -52.75 6.89
N ALA A 827 -58.61 -52.45 8.14
CA ALA A 827 -59.12 -53.44 9.07
C ALA A 827 -60.45 -54.06 8.60
N ALA A 828 -61.35 -53.24 8.05
CA ALA A 828 -62.60 -53.72 7.45
C ALA A 828 -62.36 -54.54 6.17
N GLY A 829 -61.41 -54.12 5.32
CA GLY A 829 -60.96 -54.85 4.13
C GLY A 829 -60.34 -56.20 4.50
N ARG A 830 -59.47 -56.23 5.52
CA ARG A 830 -58.89 -57.46 6.06
C ARG A 830 -59.96 -58.39 6.62
N ALA A 831 -60.92 -57.87 7.39
CA ALA A 831 -62.04 -58.66 7.91
C ALA A 831 -62.92 -59.23 6.78
N ALA A 832 -63.14 -58.48 5.70
CA ALA A 832 -63.89 -58.93 4.53
C ALA A 832 -63.15 -59.98 3.69
N LEU A 833 -61.81 -59.90 3.63
CA LEU A 833 -60.96 -60.89 2.96
C LEU A 833 -60.88 -62.20 3.78
N VAL A 834 -60.74 -62.10 5.09
CA VAL A 834 -60.78 -63.25 6.03
C VAL A 834 -62.15 -63.93 5.99
N ALA A 835 -63.25 -63.18 5.94
CA ALA A 835 -64.60 -63.73 5.82
C ALA A 835 -64.89 -64.41 4.47
N ARG A 836 -64.01 -64.25 3.48
CA ARG A 836 -64.12 -64.85 2.14
C ARG A 836 -63.04 -65.89 1.85
N ASP A 837 -62.26 -66.31 2.86
CA ASP A 837 -61.14 -67.26 2.74
C ASP A 837 -60.13 -66.87 1.63
N ILE A 838 -59.92 -65.57 1.42
CA ILE A 838 -58.92 -65.07 0.47
C ILE A 838 -57.60 -64.85 1.25
N PRO A 839 -56.51 -65.57 0.91
CA PRO A 839 -55.27 -65.52 1.69
C PRO A 839 -54.57 -64.16 1.57
N ILE A 840 -54.14 -63.62 2.70
CA ILE A 840 -53.42 -62.35 2.81
C ILE A 840 -51.93 -62.65 3.10
N PRO A 841 -50.98 -62.17 2.29
CA PRO A 841 -49.55 -62.39 2.53
C PRO A 841 -49.11 -61.72 3.85
N GLY A 842 -48.48 -62.48 4.74
CA GLY A 842 -47.80 -61.95 5.93
C GLY A 842 -48.53 -62.03 7.28
N THR A 843 -49.70 -62.66 7.37
CA THR A 843 -50.30 -62.98 8.69
C THR A 843 -49.70 -64.28 9.26
N PRO A 844 -49.07 -64.26 10.45
CA PRO A 844 -48.63 -65.50 11.10
C PRO A 844 -49.86 -66.30 11.53
N THR A 845 -50.00 -67.52 11.02
CA THR A 845 -50.99 -68.48 11.49
C THR A 845 -50.61 -68.91 12.91
N GLY A 846 -51.53 -68.70 13.84
CA GLY A 846 -51.26 -68.80 15.27
C GLY A 846 -50.85 -70.19 15.76
N SER A 847 -50.06 -70.21 16.83
CA SER A 847 -50.20 -71.24 17.86
C SER A 847 -49.78 -70.67 19.21
N THR A 848 -50.69 -70.86 20.16
CA THR A 848 -50.65 -70.57 21.60
C THR A 848 -49.44 -71.16 22.31
N ALA A 849 -48.73 -70.37 23.14
CA ALA A 849 -48.06 -70.87 24.35
C ALA A 849 -47.65 -69.73 25.31
N GLU A 850 -47.88 -69.97 26.60
CA GLU A 850 -47.61 -69.18 27.80
C GLU A 850 -46.12 -68.86 28.06
N PRO A 851 -45.80 -67.96 29.03
CA PRO A 851 -44.44 -67.47 29.27
C PRO A 851 -43.61 -68.42 30.16
N GLY A 852 -42.34 -68.64 29.81
CA GLY A 852 -41.36 -69.34 30.65
C GLY A 852 -39.93 -69.26 30.08
N PRO A 853 -38.88 -69.34 30.92
CA PRO A 853 -37.69 -68.51 30.75
C PRO A 853 -36.43 -69.25 30.27
N SER A 854 -35.45 -68.44 29.82
CA SER A 854 -34.00 -68.67 29.78
C SER A 854 -33.47 -69.95 29.14
N ALA A 855 -32.75 -69.82 28.02
CA ALA A 855 -31.56 -70.63 27.77
C ALA A 855 -30.71 -70.03 26.64
N SER A 856 -29.44 -69.85 27.00
CA SER A 856 -28.27 -69.62 26.16
C SER A 856 -27.95 -70.80 25.23
N THR A 857 -27.31 -70.45 24.09
CA THR A 857 -26.30 -71.21 23.30
C THR A 857 -26.69 -72.58 22.72
N VAL A 858 -26.54 -72.76 21.40
CA VAL A 858 -25.46 -73.55 20.74
C VAL A 858 -25.66 -73.55 19.21
N ASP A 859 -24.54 -73.28 18.53
CA ASP A 859 -24.08 -73.58 17.15
C ASP A 859 -25.00 -74.21 16.09
N ALA A 860 -24.89 -73.64 14.88
CA ALA A 860 -25.04 -74.36 13.62
C ALA A 860 -24.00 -73.85 12.59
N GLU A 861 -23.23 -74.79 12.04
CA GLU A 861 -22.14 -74.61 11.07
C GLU A 861 -22.56 -73.97 9.72
N PRO A 862 -21.61 -73.36 8.99
CA PRO A 862 -21.86 -72.60 7.76
C PRO A 862 -21.83 -73.48 6.50
N GLY A 863 -22.78 -73.26 5.59
CA GLY A 863 -22.71 -73.71 4.18
C GLY A 863 -21.90 -72.73 3.31
N PRO A 864 -21.33 -73.18 2.17
CA PRO A 864 -20.25 -72.47 1.48
C PRO A 864 -20.72 -71.32 0.57
N ASP A 865 -19.99 -70.22 0.67
CA ASP A 865 -19.66 -69.18 -0.31
C ASP A 865 -20.71 -68.71 -1.33
N THR A 866 -21.29 -67.55 -1.02
CA THR A 866 -21.51 -66.48 -2.01
C THR A 866 -21.02 -65.18 -1.35
N PRO A 867 -20.05 -64.44 -1.90
CA PRO A 867 -19.50 -63.26 -1.24
C PRO A 867 -20.54 -62.12 -1.30
N THR A 868 -21.28 -61.97 -0.21
CA THR A 868 -22.20 -60.85 0.02
C THR A 868 -21.40 -59.56 0.18
N ALA A 869 -21.82 -58.51 -0.54
CA ALA A 869 -21.22 -57.16 -0.45
C ALA A 869 -21.21 -56.69 1.00
N ARG A 870 -20.04 -56.26 1.50
CA ARG A 870 -19.78 -55.92 2.90
C ARG A 870 -20.11 -54.46 3.23
N LEU A 871 -20.30 -53.60 2.23
CA LEU A 871 -20.60 -52.16 2.41
C LEU A 871 -21.97 -51.80 1.82
N THR A 872 -22.85 -51.19 2.63
CA THR A 872 -24.10 -50.63 2.10
C THR A 872 -23.82 -49.35 1.29
N PRO A 873 -24.73 -48.93 0.39
CA PRO A 873 -24.63 -47.63 -0.28
C PRO A 873 -24.38 -46.45 0.68
N THR A 874 -25.07 -46.42 1.82
CA THR A 874 -24.88 -45.36 2.83
C THR A 874 -23.50 -45.42 3.49
N ASP A 875 -22.97 -46.62 3.73
CA ASP A 875 -21.61 -46.79 4.29
C ASP A 875 -20.52 -46.28 3.33
N ARG A 876 -20.71 -46.45 2.01
CA ARG A 876 -19.80 -45.88 1.00
C ARG A 876 -19.77 -44.36 1.07
N TRP A 877 -20.93 -43.72 1.26
CA TRP A 877 -21.00 -42.26 1.42
C TRP A 877 -20.43 -41.76 2.75
N ARG A 878 -20.62 -42.51 3.85
CA ARG A 878 -19.97 -42.23 5.14
C ARG A 878 -18.44 -42.25 5.00
N LEU A 879 -17.89 -43.25 4.31
CA LEU A 879 -16.45 -43.36 4.03
C LEU A 879 -15.94 -42.23 3.11
N LEU A 880 -16.67 -41.92 2.04
CA LEU A 880 -16.30 -40.89 1.07
C LEU A 880 -16.30 -39.48 1.68
N LEU A 881 -17.30 -39.16 2.51
CA LEU A 881 -17.43 -37.84 3.15
C LEU A 881 -16.65 -37.73 4.47
N GLY A 882 -16.14 -38.85 4.99
CA GLY A 882 -15.46 -38.90 6.28
C GLY A 882 -16.35 -38.46 7.43
N ARG A 883 -17.62 -38.90 7.46
CA ARG A 883 -18.62 -38.52 8.46
C ARG A 883 -19.28 -39.75 9.09
N GLN A 884 -19.77 -39.58 10.32
CA GLN A 884 -20.44 -40.62 11.12
C GLN A 884 -19.68 -41.97 11.20
N PRO A 885 -18.37 -41.98 11.55
CA PRO A 885 -17.57 -43.20 11.57
C PRO A 885 -18.09 -44.25 12.56
N ASP A 886 -18.80 -43.84 13.62
CA ASP A 886 -19.39 -44.73 14.62
C ASP A 886 -20.52 -45.61 14.07
N ARG A 887 -21.15 -45.17 12.97
CA ARG A 887 -22.23 -45.92 12.29
C ARG A 887 -21.71 -46.90 11.24
N LEU A 888 -20.39 -46.92 10.97
CA LEU A 888 -19.78 -47.85 10.05
C LEU A 888 -19.61 -49.25 10.68
N PRO A 889 -19.73 -50.33 9.88
CA PRO A 889 -19.33 -51.68 10.30
C PRO A 889 -17.91 -51.71 10.87
N ALA A 890 -17.64 -52.62 11.81
CA ALA A 890 -16.34 -52.70 12.49
C ALA A 890 -15.15 -52.82 11.52
N ASP A 891 -15.33 -53.56 10.43
CA ASP A 891 -14.31 -53.74 9.39
C ASP A 891 -14.12 -52.48 8.52
N ALA A 892 -15.18 -51.68 8.33
CA ALA A 892 -15.15 -50.44 7.55
C ALA A 892 -14.51 -49.26 8.30
N ARG A 893 -14.58 -49.26 9.64
CA ARG A 893 -13.99 -48.21 10.50
C ARG A 893 -12.48 -48.06 10.35
N ARG A 894 -11.77 -49.14 10.01
CA ARG A 894 -10.31 -49.11 9.76
C ARG A 894 -9.95 -48.28 8.53
N TYR A 895 -10.74 -48.37 7.46
CA TYR A 895 -10.56 -47.56 6.24
C TYR A 895 -10.81 -46.07 6.49
N ALA A 896 -11.82 -45.73 7.31
CA ALA A 896 -12.08 -44.35 7.70
C ALA A 896 -10.88 -43.76 8.45
N ARG A 897 -10.43 -44.45 9.51
CA ARG A 897 -9.30 -44.02 10.34
C ARG A 897 -8.01 -43.86 9.54
N ALA A 898 -7.69 -44.80 8.66
CA ALA A 898 -6.47 -44.75 7.85
C ALA A 898 -6.43 -43.52 6.91
N LEU A 899 -7.59 -43.06 6.42
CA LEU A 899 -7.70 -41.86 5.58
C LEU A 899 -7.91 -40.57 6.37
N ASP A 900 -8.48 -40.64 7.57
CA ASP A 900 -8.56 -39.50 8.51
C ASP A 900 -7.17 -38.97 8.85
N GLU A 901 -6.14 -39.83 8.85
CA GLU A 901 -4.74 -39.42 9.03
C GLU A 901 -4.20 -38.51 7.90
N LEU A 902 -4.77 -38.59 6.68
CA LEU A 902 -4.39 -37.76 5.55
C LEU A 902 -5.26 -36.49 5.42
N TYR A 903 -6.55 -36.60 5.71
CA TYR A 903 -7.55 -35.55 5.47
C TYR A 903 -8.09 -34.88 6.75
N GLY A 904 -7.81 -35.43 7.93
CA GLY A 904 -8.09 -34.82 9.21
C GLY A 904 -7.04 -33.76 9.50
N ALA A 905 -7.46 -32.53 9.74
CA ALA A 905 -6.60 -31.37 9.93
C ALA A 905 -5.80 -31.41 11.25
N GLY A 906 -4.86 -32.35 11.39
CA GLY A 906 -3.82 -32.38 12.44
C GLY A 906 -4.29 -32.68 13.88
N GLN A 907 -5.60 -32.80 14.12
CA GLN A 907 -6.23 -33.33 15.33
C GLN A 907 -7.58 -33.90 14.88
N GLY A 908 -7.93 -35.13 15.29
CA GLY A 908 -9.13 -35.83 14.80
C GLY A 908 -10.37 -34.95 14.80
N GLU A 909 -11.07 -34.91 13.66
CA GLU A 909 -12.36 -34.24 13.52
C GLU A 909 -13.40 -34.97 14.40
N GLY A 910 -13.47 -34.53 15.66
CA GLY A 910 -14.27 -35.11 16.74
C GLY A 910 -13.96 -34.54 18.13
N ALA A 911 -12.90 -33.75 18.29
CA ALA A 911 -12.43 -33.28 19.61
C ALA A 911 -13.05 -31.95 20.13
N THR A 912 -14.10 -31.40 19.51
CA THR A 912 -14.63 -30.07 19.90
C THR A 912 -15.94 -30.05 20.70
N ASP A 913 -16.47 -31.18 21.16
CA ASP A 913 -17.72 -31.18 21.95
C ASP A 913 -17.62 -31.79 23.36
N LEU A 914 -16.41 -31.84 23.95
CA LEU A 914 -16.26 -32.09 25.38
C LEU A 914 -15.41 -31.00 26.04
N ALA A 915 -16.06 -30.26 26.95
CA ALA A 915 -15.45 -29.31 27.86
C ALA A 915 -14.17 -29.88 28.51
N PRO A 916 -13.20 -29.02 28.91
CA PRO A 916 -11.93 -29.49 29.44
C PRO A 916 -12.17 -30.10 30.82
N SER A 917 -12.23 -31.44 30.87
CA SER A 917 -12.09 -32.18 32.12
C SER A 917 -10.68 -32.72 32.18
N ALA A 918 -9.94 -32.29 33.21
CA ALA A 918 -8.65 -32.84 33.55
C ALA A 918 -8.82 -34.29 34.01
N GLY A 919 -8.43 -35.24 33.17
CA GLY A 919 -8.41 -36.67 33.49
C GLY A 919 -7.64 -37.43 32.42
N GLY A 920 -6.54 -38.09 32.80
CA GLY A 920 -5.71 -38.88 31.88
C GLY A 920 -6.52 -40.01 31.24
N GLY A 921 -6.80 -39.88 29.96
CA GLY A 921 -7.40 -40.92 29.12
C GLY A 921 -6.34 -41.82 28.49
N GLN A 922 -6.60 -43.13 28.50
CA GLN A 922 -5.82 -44.18 27.83
C GLN A 922 -6.07 -44.19 26.31
N GLU A 923 -5.95 -43.06 25.63
CA GLU A 923 -5.97 -43.05 24.17
C GLU A 923 -4.59 -43.43 23.64
N GLY A 924 -4.58 -44.36 22.67
CA GLY A 924 -3.36 -44.92 22.11
C GLY A 924 -2.50 -43.85 21.42
N SER A 925 -1.19 -43.99 21.58
CA SER A 925 -0.18 -43.19 20.88
C SER A 925 -0.46 -43.13 19.37
N PHE A 926 -0.18 -41.99 18.75
CA PHE A 926 -0.21 -41.81 17.29
C PHE A 926 0.57 -42.96 16.59
N PRO A 927 0.02 -43.61 15.54
CA PRO A 927 0.72 -44.66 14.82
C PRO A 927 1.97 -44.10 14.15
N THR A 928 3.07 -44.86 14.18
CA THR A 928 4.30 -44.51 13.46
C THR A 928 4.07 -44.55 11.95
N ALA A 929 4.86 -43.79 11.17
CA ALA A 929 4.79 -43.78 9.70
C ALA A 929 4.78 -45.19 9.08
N ARG A 930 5.56 -46.11 9.66
CA ARG A 930 5.64 -47.50 9.24
C ARG A 930 4.38 -48.29 9.57
N GLU A 931 3.85 -48.16 10.79
CA GLU A 931 2.59 -48.82 11.17
C GLU A 931 1.42 -48.35 10.30
N TRP A 932 1.38 -47.05 9.97
CA TRP A 932 0.37 -46.49 9.07
C TRP A 932 0.57 -46.98 7.63
N ALA A 933 1.80 -47.04 7.14
CA ALA A 933 2.11 -47.55 5.80
C ALA A 933 1.78 -49.03 5.63
N ASP A 934 2.06 -49.86 6.65
CA ASP A 934 1.70 -51.28 6.68
C ASP A 934 0.18 -51.47 6.74
N GLU A 935 -0.53 -50.61 7.50
CA GLU A 935 -2.00 -50.60 7.56
C GLU A 935 -2.63 -50.19 6.21
N LEU A 936 -2.10 -49.16 5.54
CA LEU A 936 -2.53 -48.75 4.21
C LEU A 936 -2.30 -49.84 3.16
N GLU A 937 -1.17 -50.55 3.22
CA GLU A 937 -0.89 -51.69 2.34
C GLU A 937 -1.87 -52.84 2.57
N ALA A 938 -2.17 -53.16 3.84
CA ALA A 938 -3.11 -54.21 4.19
C ALA A 938 -4.56 -53.89 3.77
N LEU A 939 -4.95 -52.61 3.80
CA LEU A 939 -6.32 -52.17 3.52
C LEU A 939 -6.55 -51.86 2.02
N PHE A 940 -5.63 -51.15 1.37
CA PHE A 940 -5.82 -50.63 0.00
C PHE A 940 -4.80 -51.18 -1.01
N GLY A 941 -3.84 -52.00 -0.58
CA GLY A 941 -2.78 -52.54 -1.44
C GLY A 941 -1.67 -51.52 -1.75
N THR A 942 -0.59 -52.03 -2.32
CA THR A 942 0.67 -51.28 -2.53
C THR A 942 0.48 -50.03 -3.41
N ALA A 943 -0.33 -50.09 -4.47
CA ALA A 943 -0.50 -48.95 -5.38
C ALA A 943 -1.16 -47.73 -4.71
N VAL A 944 -2.20 -47.95 -3.90
CA VAL A 944 -2.92 -46.88 -3.20
C VAL A 944 -2.12 -46.40 -1.99
N ARG A 945 -1.42 -47.31 -1.30
CA ARG A 945 -0.47 -46.97 -0.24
C ARG A 945 0.54 -45.91 -0.70
N GLU A 946 1.21 -46.12 -1.84
CA GLU A 946 2.19 -45.16 -2.36
C GLU A 946 1.55 -43.79 -2.67
N GLU A 947 0.32 -43.76 -3.19
CA GLU A 947 -0.40 -42.52 -3.48
C GLU A 947 -0.73 -41.72 -2.21
N VAL A 948 -1.25 -42.39 -1.19
CA VAL A 948 -1.65 -41.77 0.09
C VAL A 948 -0.42 -41.27 0.83
N ILE A 949 0.66 -42.05 0.87
CA ILE A 949 1.93 -41.67 1.51
C ILE A 949 2.59 -40.49 0.76
N ALA A 950 2.64 -40.54 -0.57
CA ALA A 950 3.18 -39.45 -1.36
C ALA A 950 2.41 -38.15 -1.11
N ARG A 951 1.07 -38.24 -1.03
CA ARG A 951 0.21 -37.09 -0.74
C ARG A 951 0.40 -36.55 0.68
N ALA A 952 0.60 -37.42 1.66
CA ALA A 952 0.91 -37.00 3.03
C ALA A 952 2.23 -36.22 3.09
N ALA A 953 3.25 -36.67 2.35
CA ALA A 953 4.52 -35.98 2.21
C ALA A 953 4.40 -34.61 1.51
N GLU A 954 3.54 -34.50 0.49
CA GLU A 954 3.19 -33.21 -0.15
C GLU A 954 2.48 -32.25 0.83
N ASN A 955 1.67 -32.78 1.75
CA ASN A 955 0.97 -32.01 2.79
C ASN A 955 1.84 -31.69 4.02
N GLY A 956 3.14 -32.02 3.98
CA GLY A 956 4.11 -31.65 5.03
C GLY A 956 4.43 -32.73 6.07
N ARG A 957 3.91 -33.96 5.92
CA ARG A 957 4.23 -35.10 6.80
C ARG A 957 5.52 -35.79 6.33
N THR A 958 6.66 -35.41 6.89
CA THR A 958 8.01 -35.79 6.40
C THR A 958 8.50 -37.16 6.87
N ASP A 959 7.94 -37.72 7.95
CA ASP A 959 8.28 -39.02 8.53
C ASP A 959 7.95 -40.21 7.62
N VAL A 960 7.08 -40.04 6.63
CA VAL A 960 6.63 -41.12 5.73
C VAL A 960 7.49 -41.27 4.47
N LEU A 961 8.42 -40.35 4.22
CA LEU A 961 9.28 -40.35 3.02
C LEU A 961 10.22 -41.55 2.96
N THR A 962 10.56 -42.16 4.10
CA THR A 962 11.39 -43.37 4.16
C THR A 962 10.68 -44.64 3.75
N GLU A 963 9.34 -44.60 3.71
CA GLU A 963 8.49 -45.74 3.37
C GLU A 963 8.06 -45.77 1.89
N LEU A 964 8.37 -44.71 1.12
CA LEU A 964 8.03 -44.59 -0.32
C LEU A 964 8.88 -45.51 -1.21
N ASP A 965 8.26 -46.12 -2.23
CA ASP A 965 8.96 -46.82 -3.30
C ASP A 965 9.30 -45.86 -4.48
N PRO A 966 10.61 -45.61 -4.75
CA PRO A 966 11.07 -44.78 -5.87
C PRO A 966 10.50 -45.14 -7.25
N ALA A 967 10.20 -46.43 -7.47
CA ALA A 967 9.73 -46.92 -8.76
C ALA A 967 8.24 -46.65 -8.99
N GLN A 968 7.44 -46.67 -7.93
CA GLN A 968 5.97 -46.58 -8.00
C GLN A 968 5.44 -45.16 -7.83
N VAL A 969 6.22 -44.28 -7.18
CA VAL A 969 5.79 -42.91 -6.87
C VAL A 969 5.87 -41.98 -8.09
N ARG A 970 4.81 -41.21 -8.30
CA ARG A 970 4.74 -40.22 -9.38
C ARG A 970 5.46 -38.93 -8.99
N PRO A 971 6.13 -38.27 -9.95
CA PRO A 971 6.69 -36.95 -9.72
C PRO A 971 5.75 -35.80 -9.38
N SER A 972 6.10 -35.03 -8.35
CA SER A 972 5.54 -33.72 -8.04
C SER A 972 6.61 -32.76 -7.48
N MET A 973 6.39 -31.45 -7.65
CA MET A 973 7.30 -30.42 -7.13
C MET A 973 7.31 -30.43 -5.60
N GLU A 974 6.13 -30.62 -5.00
CA GLU A 974 5.91 -30.66 -3.57
C GLU A 974 6.64 -31.85 -2.94
N LEU A 975 6.59 -33.03 -3.57
CA LEU A 975 7.32 -34.21 -3.10
C LEU A 975 8.83 -34.07 -3.30
N LEU A 976 9.27 -33.47 -4.41
CA LEU A 976 10.68 -33.14 -4.63
C LEU A 976 11.22 -32.19 -3.55
N THR A 977 10.42 -31.20 -3.17
CA THR A 977 10.73 -30.24 -2.11
C THR A 977 10.88 -30.94 -0.77
N SER A 978 9.91 -31.78 -0.40
CA SER A 978 9.91 -32.52 0.85
C SER A 978 11.05 -33.56 0.93
N VAL A 979 11.44 -34.18 -0.20
CA VAL A 979 12.58 -35.12 -0.24
C VAL A 979 13.92 -34.40 -0.10
N LEU A 980 14.07 -33.22 -0.71
CA LEU A 980 15.32 -32.48 -0.70
C LEU A 980 15.57 -31.73 0.61
N SER A 981 14.53 -31.27 1.32
CA SER A 981 14.68 -30.69 2.66
C SER A 981 15.19 -31.68 3.70
N LEU A 982 14.99 -32.99 3.48
CA LEU A 982 15.51 -34.07 4.32
C LEU A 982 16.88 -34.59 3.91
N ALA A 983 17.33 -34.29 2.68
CA ALA A 983 18.55 -34.88 2.11
C ALA A 983 19.83 -34.51 2.88
N GLY A 984 19.86 -33.33 3.53
CA GLY A 984 20.98 -32.85 4.36
C GLY A 984 21.27 -33.68 5.61
N GLY A 985 20.29 -34.43 6.12
CA GLY A 985 20.37 -35.14 7.40
C GLY A 985 20.38 -36.67 7.31
N LEU A 986 20.35 -37.27 6.12
CA LEU A 986 20.15 -38.71 5.94
C LEU A 986 21.47 -39.48 5.76
N PRO A 987 21.61 -40.70 6.32
CA PRO A 987 22.75 -41.59 6.05
C PRO A 987 22.88 -41.92 4.55
N GLU A 988 24.10 -42.08 4.05
CA GLU A 988 24.43 -42.36 2.63
C GLU A 988 23.65 -43.56 2.05
N ALA A 989 23.37 -44.58 2.88
CA ALA A 989 22.58 -45.75 2.50
C ALA A 989 21.11 -45.43 2.20
N HIS A 990 20.53 -44.41 2.85
CA HIS A 990 19.15 -43.95 2.62
C HIS A 990 19.09 -42.97 1.44
N LEU A 991 20.09 -42.10 1.28
CA LEU A 991 20.22 -41.23 0.10
C LEU A 991 20.37 -42.03 -1.19
N ALA A 992 21.09 -43.15 -1.17
CA ALA A 992 21.23 -44.03 -2.32
C ALA A 992 19.88 -44.59 -2.83
N ARG A 993 18.90 -44.79 -1.93
CA ARG A 993 17.54 -45.24 -2.29
C ARG A 993 16.68 -44.12 -2.89
N LEU A 994 16.90 -42.87 -2.50
CA LEU A 994 16.12 -41.71 -2.98
C LEU A 994 16.67 -41.08 -4.28
N ARG A 995 17.94 -41.35 -4.65
CA ARG A 995 18.56 -40.81 -5.89
C ARG A 995 17.77 -41.14 -7.18
N PRO A 996 17.30 -42.38 -7.42
CA PRO A 996 16.51 -42.71 -8.61
C PRO A 996 15.18 -41.94 -8.69
N LEU A 997 14.54 -41.73 -7.53
CA LEU A 997 13.31 -40.94 -7.42
C LEU A 997 13.59 -39.51 -7.86
N VAL A 998 14.51 -38.80 -7.20
CA VAL A 998 14.79 -37.37 -7.50
C VAL A 998 15.23 -37.14 -8.95
N ARG A 999 16.04 -38.03 -9.54
CA ARG A 999 16.41 -37.91 -10.97
C ARG A 999 15.18 -37.96 -11.89
N ARG A 1000 14.27 -38.91 -11.64
CA ARG A 1000 13.00 -39.03 -12.37
C ARG A 1000 12.08 -37.85 -12.09
N LEU A 1001 12.07 -37.33 -10.85
CA LEU A 1001 11.29 -36.15 -10.47
C LEU A 1001 11.68 -34.95 -11.33
N VAL A 1002 12.96 -34.65 -11.38
CA VAL A 1002 13.54 -33.53 -12.10
C VAL A 1002 13.26 -33.62 -13.60
N GLU A 1003 13.47 -34.79 -14.21
CA GLU A 1003 13.27 -34.98 -15.64
C GLU A 1003 11.81 -34.74 -16.06
N GLU A 1004 10.85 -35.22 -15.26
CA GLU A 1004 9.43 -35.06 -15.52
C GLU A 1004 8.94 -33.63 -15.24
N LEU A 1005 9.42 -33.01 -14.16
CA LEU A 1005 9.09 -31.63 -13.79
C LEU A 1005 9.67 -30.62 -14.77
N THR A 1006 10.89 -30.87 -15.27
CA THR A 1006 11.49 -30.09 -16.37
C THR A 1006 10.61 -30.15 -17.61
N ARG A 1007 10.06 -31.32 -17.95
CA ARG A 1007 9.14 -31.50 -19.08
C ARG A 1007 7.80 -30.76 -18.89
N GLN A 1008 7.24 -30.78 -17.68
CA GLN A 1008 5.99 -30.10 -17.34
C GLN A 1008 6.15 -28.58 -17.29
N LEU A 1009 7.17 -28.07 -16.60
CA LEU A 1009 7.50 -26.65 -16.54
C LEU A 1009 7.91 -26.11 -17.90
N ALA A 1010 8.63 -26.86 -18.74
CA ALA A 1010 8.89 -26.47 -20.13
C ALA A 1010 7.59 -26.31 -20.93
N THR A 1011 6.48 -26.95 -20.53
CA THR A 1011 5.17 -26.81 -21.18
C THR A 1011 4.41 -25.58 -20.65
N GLN A 1012 4.57 -25.21 -19.37
CA GLN A 1012 3.96 -24.03 -18.74
C GLN A 1012 4.73 -22.72 -19.01
N VAL A 1013 6.05 -22.78 -19.09
CA VAL A 1013 6.94 -21.66 -19.41
C VAL A 1013 6.95 -21.38 -20.92
N ARG A 1014 6.61 -22.37 -21.76
CA ARG A 1014 6.48 -22.19 -23.23
C ARG A 1014 5.46 -21.09 -23.58
N PRO A 1015 4.24 -21.02 -23.03
CA PRO A 1015 3.35 -19.87 -23.15
C PRO A 1015 4.00 -18.52 -22.77
N ALA A 1016 4.71 -18.46 -21.64
CA ALA A 1016 5.36 -17.25 -21.14
C ALA A 1016 6.51 -16.78 -22.05
N LEU A 1017 7.20 -17.70 -22.73
CA LEU A 1017 8.27 -17.42 -23.70
C LEU A 1017 7.78 -17.28 -25.15
N THR A 1018 6.59 -17.78 -25.48
CA THR A 1018 5.96 -17.60 -26.82
C THR A 1018 5.41 -16.20 -27.06
N GLY A 1019 5.46 -15.32 -26.05
CA GLY A 1019 5.16 -13.89 -26.18
C GLY A 1019 6.03 -13.15 -27.19
N LEU A 1020 7.18 -13.71 -27.59
CA LEU A 1020 8.03 -13.22 -28.68
C LEU A 1020 7.53 -13.59 -30.09
N THR A 1021 6.47 -14.41 -30.20
CA THR A 1021 6.01 -14.96 -31.48
C THR A 1021 4.59 -14.59 -31.87
N ASN A 1022 3.95 -13.62 -31.20
CA ASN A 1022 2.67 -13.11 -31.68
C ASN A 1022 2.91 -12.20 -32.90
N PRO A 1023 2.43 -12.58 -34.09
CA PRO A 1023 2.59 -11.77 -35.27
C PRO A 1023 1.91 -10.42 -35.06
N ARG A 1024 2.68 -9.33 -35.06
CA ARG A 1024 2.10 -7.99 -35.04
C ARG A 1024 1.28 -7.78 -36.32
N PRO A 1025 0.02 -7.33 -36.21
CA PRO A 1025 -0.81 -7.00 -37.36
C PRO A 1025 -0.26 -5.76 -38.06
N SER A 1026 0.00 -5.90 -39.35
CA SER A 1026 0.61 -4.92 -40.24
C SER A 1026 -0.26 -4.77 -41.47
N ARG A 1027 -0.35 -3.55 -42.01
CA ARG A 1027 -0.97 -3.32 -43.33
C ARG A 1027 -0.01 -3.61 -44.48
N ARG A 1028 1.27 -3.86 -44.17
CA ARG A 1028 2.28 -4.23 -45.17
C ARG A 1028 2.13 -5.72 -45.49
N PRO A 1029 2.08 -6.12 -46.78
CA PRO A 1029 2.06 -7.52 -47.17
C PRO A 1029 3.38 -8.18 -46.76
N GLY A 1030 3.36 -9.02 -45.73
CA GLY A 1030 4.58 -9.63 -45.17
C GLY A 1030 4.39 -10.99 -44.49
N GLY A 1031 3.18 -11.35 -44.08
CA GLY A 1031 2.84 -12.69 -43.60
C GLY A 1031 1.35 -13.01 -43.75
N ARG A 1032 0.82 -13.98 -43.00
CA ARG A 1032 -0.56 -14.51 -43.20
C ARG A 1032 -1.63 -13.44 -42.97
N ILE A 1033 -2.71 -13.42 -43.75
CA ILE A 1033 -3.80 -12.45 -43.57
C ILE A 1033 -4.51 -12.68 -42.22
N ASN A 1034 -4.71 -11.61 -41.46
CA ASN A 1034 -5.49 -11.61 -40.22
C ASN A 1034 -6.97 -11.43 -40.59
N LEU A 1035 -7.65 -12.55 -40.79
CA LEU A 1035 -9.02 -12.57 -41.33
C LEU A 1035 -10.00 -11.79 -40.45
N ALA A 1036 -9.96 -11.98 -39.13
CA ALA A 1036 -10.89 -11.33 -38.20
C ALA A 1036 -10.75 -9.80 -38.20
N ARG A 1037 -9.52 -9.28 -38.21
CA ARG A 1037 -9.27 -7.83 -38.23
C ARG A 1037 -9.52 -7.22 -39.61
N THR A 1038 -9.23 -7.98 -40.66
CA THR A 1038 -9.58 -7.61 -42.04
C THR A 1038 -11.10 -7.53 -42.20
N LEU A 1039 -11.86 -8.50 -41.69
CA LEU A 1039 -13.32 -8.45 -41.74
C LEU A 1039 -13.86 -7.24 -40.99
N ARG A 1040 -13.47 -7.01 -39.72
CA ARG A 1040 -13.93 -5.84 -38.94
C ARG A 1040 -13.62 -4.50 -39.61
N ALA A 1041 -12.41 -4.36 -40.15
CA ALA A 1041 -12.00 -3.13 -40.83
C ALA A 1041 -12.77 -2.87 -42.14
N ASN A 1042 -13.46 -3.89 -42.68
CA ASN A 1042 -14.17 -3.84 -43.95
C ASN A 1042 -15.68 -4.16 -43.82
N LEU A 1043 -16.22 -4.28 -42.60
CA LEU A 1043 -17.67 -4.52 -42.39
C LEU A 1043 -18.55 -3.40 -42.97
N ALA A 1044 -18.04 -2.17 -43.04
CA ALA A 1044 -18.71 -1.05 -43.72
C ALA A 1044 -18.72 -1.19 -45.26
N HIS A 1045 -17.87 -2.06 -45.82
CA HIS A 1045 -17.68 -2.28 -47.26
C HIS A 1045 -18.27 -3.64 -47.66
N THR A 1046 -19.57 -3.78 -47.45
CA THR A 1046 -20.33 -4.96 -47.89
C THR A 1046 -21.01 -4.73 -49.23
N GLN A 1047 -21.00 -5.75 -50.07
CA GLN A 1047 -21.74 -5.78 -51.33
C GLN A 1047 -22.73 -6.94 -51.33
N ARG A 1048 -23.94 -6.68 -51.80
CA ARG A 1048 -24.95 -7.71 -52.00
C ARG A 1048 -24.81 -8.27 -53.41
N LEU A 1049 -24.57 -9.58 -53.53
CA LEU A 1049 -24.59 -10.27 -54.80
C LEU A 1049 -26.03 -10.40 -55.32
N GLY A 1050 -26.17 -10.62 -56.63
CA GLY A 1050 -27.46 -10.81 -57.30
C GLY A 1050 -28.28 -12.01 -56.81
N ASP A 1051 -27.68 -12.89 -56.00
CA ASP A 1051 -28.33 -14.01 -55.32
C ASP A 1051 -28.78 -13.68 -53.87
N GLY A 1052 -28.63 -12.42 -53.44
CA GLY A 1052 -29.01 -11.93 -52.12
C GLY A 1052 -27.96 -12.11 -51.02
N ARG A 1053 -26.82 -12.77 -51.29
CA ARG A 1053 -25.75 -12.94 -50.29
C ARG A 1053 -24.93 -11.66 -50.14
N THR A 1054 -24.62 -11.31 -48.89
CA THR A 1054 -23.76 -10.16 -48.58
C THR A 1054 -22.32 -10.64 -48.42
N VAL A 1055 -21.41 -10.08 -49.21
CA VAL A 1055 -19.97 -10.36 -49.14
C VAL A 1055 -19.21 -9.10 -48.72
N VAL A 1056 -18.25 -9.27 -47.82
CA VAL A 1056 -17.35 -8.20 -47.37
C VAL A 1056 -16.20 -8.09 -48.37
N VAL A 1057 -16.01 -6.91 -48.97
CA VAL A 1057 -14.89 -6.65 -49.88
C VAL A 1057 -13.69 -6.19 -49.03
N PRO A 1058 -12.56 -6.93 -49.00
CA PRO A 1058 -11.43 -6.61 -48.12
C PRO A 1058 -10.55 -5.50 -48.73
N GLU A 1059 -11.05 -4.26 -48.73
CA GLU A 1059 -10.33 -3.07 -49.21
C GLU A 1059 -9.13 -2.71 -48.30
N ARG A 1060 -9.22 -3.04 -47.01
CA ARG A 1060 -8.19 -2.81 -45.98
C ARG A 1060 -7.68 -4.13 -45.39
N PRO A 1061 -6.88 -4.93 -46.13
CA PRO A 1061 -6.34 -6.19 -45.61
C PRO A 1061 -5.28 -5.94 -44.53
N VAL A 1062 -5.35 -6.70 -43.44
CA VAL A 1062 -4.38 -6.68 -42.35
C VAL A 1062 -3.66 -8.03 -42.30
N PHE A 1063 -2.34 -8.03 -42.22
CA PHE A 1063 -1.46 -9.21 -42.25
C PHE A 1063 -0.69 -9.38 -40.94
N ASN A 1064 -0.28 -10.60 -40.62
CA ASN A 1064 0.54 -10.97 -39.48
C ASN A 1064 2.04 -10.93 -39.87
N THR A 1065 2.95 -10.40 -39.05
CA THR A 1065 4.41 -10.40 -39.30
C THR A 1065 5.07 -11.80 -39.18
N ARG A 1066 6.21 -12.06 -39.84
CA ARG A 1066 6.95 -13.35 -39.78
C ARG A 1066 8.01 -13.34 -38.67
N THR A 1067 8.18 -14.45 -37.94
CA THR A 1067 9.16 -14.62 -36.85
C THR A 1067 10.18 -15.74 -37.17
N ARG A 1068 11.46 -15.53 -36.85
CA ARG A 1068 12.57 -16.50 -37.03
C ARG A 1068 12.89 -17.18 -35.67
N ARG A 1069 13.44 -18.40 -35.68
CA ARG A 1069 13.80 -19.19 -34.48
C ARG A 1069 15.33 -19.27 -34.32
N GLU A 1070 15.88 -18.59 -33.33
CA GLU A 1070 17.26 -18.77 -32.81
C GLU A 1070 17.28 -18.38 -31.31
N ALA A 1071 18.17 -18.96 -30.51
CA ALA A 1071 18.22 -18.73 -29.06
C ALA A 1071 18.77 -17.33 -28.75
N ASP A 1072 17.93 -16.46 -28.17
CA ASP A 1072 18.19 -15.03 -28.10
C ASP A 1072 18.76 -14.54 -26.76
N TRP A 1073 18.81 -15.37 -25.70
CA TRP A 1073 19.15 -14.93 -24.33
C TRP A 1073 20.11 -15.88 -23.59
N ARG A 1074 20.96 -15.32 -22.73
CA ARG A 1074 21.87 -16.04 -21.83
C ARG A 1074 21.52 -15.78 -20.37
N LEU A 1075 21.51 -16.82 -19.54
CA LEU A 1075 21.30 -16.77 -18.11
C LEU A 1075 22.51 -17.34 -17.37
N VAL A 1076 23.03 -16.62 -16.39
CA VAL A 1076 24.08 -17.09 -15.47
C VAL A 1076 23.51 -17.08 -14.06
N LEU A 1077 23.32 -18.26 -13.48
CA LEU A 1077 22.90 -18.43 -12.09
C LEU A 1077 24.13 -18.54 -11.20
N VAL A 1078 24.23 -17.65 -10.21
CA VAL A 1078 25.36 -17.55 -9.28
C VAL A 1078 24.83 -17.84 -7.88
N VAL A 1079 25.17 -18.98 -7.30
CA VAL A 1079 24.51 -19.53 -6.11
C VAL A 1079 25.51 -19.67 -4.96
N ASP A 1080 25.15 -19.10 -3.82
CA ASP A 1080 25.90 -19.20 -2.58
C ASP A 1080 25.67 -20.55 -1.90
N VAL A 1081 26.75 -21.17 -1.43
CA VAL A 1081 26.74 -22.47 -0.75
C VAL A 1081 27.23 -22.41 0.70
N SER A 1082 27.07 -21.28 1.35
CA SER A 1082 27.31 -21.17 2.78
C SER A 1082 26.37 -22.09 3.60
N GLY A 1083 26.73 -22.38 4.85
CA GLY A 1083 25.95 -23.25 5.74
C GLY A 1083 24.51 -22.79 5.98
N SER A 1084 24.24 -21.49 5.89
CA SER A 1084 22.91 -20.88 6.00
C SER A 1084 22.06 -21.05 4.73
N MET A 1085 22.66 -21.45 3.61
CA MET A 1085 22.05 -21.44 2.27
C MET A 1085 21.53 -22.81 1.81
N GLU A 1086 21.63 -23.87 2.62
CA GLU A 1086 21.34 -25.25 2.21
C GLU A 1086 19.99 -25.41 1.49
N ALA A 1087 18.91 -24.90 2.06
CA ALA A 1087 17.58 -24.92 1.46
C ALA A 1087 17.52 -24.17 0.12
N SER A 1088 18.22 -23.04 0.00
CA SER A 1088 18.22 -22.18 -1.19
C SER A 1088 19.13 -22.68 -2.33
N VAL A 1089 20.18 -23.44 -2.01
CA VAL A 1089 21.04 -24.13 -3.00
C VAL A 1089 20.23 -25.18 -3.76
N VAL A 1090 19.44 -25.96 -3.02
CA VAL A 1090 18.51 -26.97 -3.56
C VAL A 1090 17.58 -26.36 -4.61
N TRP A 1091 16.91 -25.26 -4.25
CA TRP A 1091 15.99 -24.57 -5.15
C TRP A 1091 16.65 -23.97 -6.39
N SER A 1092 17.87 -23.47 -6.23
CA SER A 1092 18.64 -22.87 -7.32
C SER A 1092 19.13 -23.90 -8.33
N ALA A 1093 19.60 -25.06 -7.86
CA ALA A 1093 20.02 -26.17 -8.71
C ALA A 1093 18.85 -26.72 -9.55
N LEU A 1094 17.66 -26.85 -8.94
CA LEU A 1094 16.44 -27.24 -9.66
C LEU A 1094 16.02 -26.23 -10.71
N THR A 1095 16.06 -24.93 -10.37
CA THR A 1095 15.71 -23.86 -11.32
C THR A 1095 16.65 -23.86 -12.52
N ALA A 1096 17.94 -24.08 -12.28
CA ALA A 1096 18.95 -24.19 -13.33
C ALA A 1096 18.67 -25.37 -14.27
N ALA A 1097 18.40 -26.55 -13.72
CA ALA A 1097 18.07 -27.75 -14.48
C ALA A 1097 16.83 -27.57 -15.37
N VAL A 1098 15.78 -26.93 -14.83
CA VAL A 1098 14.56 -26.63 -15.58
C VAL A 1098 14.82 -25.64 -16.73
N LEU A 1099 15.61 -24.59 -16.48
CA LEU A 1099 15.88 -23.54 -17.48
C LEU A 1099 16.87 -23.99 -18.56
N ALA A 1100 17.79 -24.91 -18.26
CA ALA A 1100 18.69 -25.53 -19.25
C ALA A 1100 17.92 -26.32 -20.33
N GLY A 1101 16.75 -26.88 -20.00
CA GLY A 1101 15.88 -27.55 -20.96
C GLY A 1101 15.13 -26.62 -21.94
N VAL A 1102 15.29 -25.29 -21.84
CA VAL A 1102 14.56 -24.31 -22.66
C VAL A 1102 15.37 -23.94 -23.92
N PRO A 1103 14.89 -24.25 -25.15
CA PRO A 1103 15.67 -24.09 -26.38
C PRO A 1103 15.97 -22.63 -26.80
N THR A 1104 15.40 -21.64 -26.13
CA THR A 1104 15.63 -20.20 -26.41
C THR A 1104 16.62 -19.53 -25.45
N LEU A 1105 17.16 -20.28 -24.48
CA LEU A 1105 17.96 -19.75 -23.39
C LEU A 1105 19.21 -20.64 -23.18
N SER A 1106 20.37 -20.02 -22.98
CA SER A 1106 21.60 -20.73 -22.56
C SER A 1106 21.83 -20.52 -21.06
N THR A 1107 21.88 -21.59 -20.27
CA THR A 1107 21.98 -21.55 -18.81
C THR A 1107 23.38 -21.93 -18.35
N HIS A 1108 24.00 -21.09 -17.51
CA HIS A 1108 25.25 -21.37 -16.80
C HIS A 1108 24.97 -21.42 -15.29
N PHE A 1109 25.66 -22.31 -14.57
CA PHE A 1109 25.49 -22.47 -13.12
C PHE A 1109 26.84 -22.38 -12.41
N LEU A 1110 26.99 -21.35 -11.59
CA LEU A 1110 28.16 -21.08 -10.79
C LEU A 1110 27.81 -21.24 -9.32
N ALA A 1111 28.51 -22.15 -8.63
CA ALA A 1111 28.42 -22.30 -7.18
C ALA A 1111 29.62 -21.61 -6.53
N PHE A 1112 29.40 -20.86 -5.45
CA PHE A 1112 30.50 -20.17 -4.76
C PHE A 1112 30.41 -20.30 -3.23
N SER A 1113 31.59 -20.38 -2.60
CA SER A 1113 31.80 -20.16 -1.17
C SER A 1113 33.02 -19.27 -1.00
N THR A 1114 34.17 -19.80 -0.56
CA THR A 1114 35.47 -19.11 -0.64
C THR A 1114 36.15 -19.29 -2.00
N GLU A 1115 35.74 -20.30 -2.75
CA GLU A 1115 36.15 -20.57 -4.13
C GLU A 1115 34.92 -20.60 -5.04
N VAL A 1116 35.11 -20.38 -6.35
CA VAL A 1116 34.04 -20.41 -7.36
C VAL A 1116 34.22 -21.65 -8.22
N VAL A 1117 33.16 -22.44 -8.36
CA VAL A 1117 33.12 -23.65 -9.18
C VAL A 1117 32.07 -23.47 -10.27
N ASP A 1118 32.49 -23.64 -11.53
CA ASP A 1118 31.57 -23.68 -12.68
C ASP A 1118 31.07 -25.11 -12.85
N LEU A 1119 29.77 -25.31 -12.68
CA LEU A 1119 29.09 -26.60 -12.82
C LEU A 1119 28.13 -26.60 -14.02
N THR A 1120 28.35 -25.72 -15.00
CA THR A 1120 27.52 -25.60 -16.22
C THR A 1120 27.33 -26.95 -16.92
N ASP A 1121 28.35 -27.81 -16.96
CA ASP A 1121 28.28 -29.14 -17.62
C ASP A 1121 27.39 -30.16 -16.89
N ARG A 1122 26.91 -29.83 -15.68
CA ARG A 1122 26.09 -30.72 -14.84
C ARG A 1122 24.70 -30.18 -14.53
N VAL A 1123 24.31 -29.08 -15.18
CA VAL A 1123 23.00 -28.46 -14.97
C VAL A 1123 21.84 -29.42 -15.26
N ASP A 1124 22.05 -30.40 -16.13
CA ASP A 1124 21.04 -31.43 -16.46
C ASP A 1124 20.84 -32.50 -15.35
N ASP A 1125 21.70 -32.54 -14.30
CA ASP A 1125 21.61 -33.48 -13.18
C ASP A 1125 21.74 -32.78 -11.80
N PRO A 1126 20.62 -32.30 -11.22
CA PRO A 1126 20.63 -31.50 -9.99
C PRO A 1126 21.02 -32.29 -8.74
N LEU A 1127 20.92 -33.62 -8.72
CA LEU A 1127 21.44 -34.42 -7.60
C LEU A 1127 22.96 -34.42 -7.58
N SER A 1128 23.58 -34.59 -8.75
CA SER A 1128 25.03 -34.49 -8.88
C SER A 1128 25.52 -33.09 -8.51
N LEU A 1129 24.79 -32.04 -8.92
CA LEU A 1129 25.04 -30.67 -8.47
C LEU A 1129 24.99 -30.55 -6.94
N LEU A 1130 23.93 -31.05 -6.29
CA LEU A 1130 23.77 -30.92 -4.83
C LEU A 1130 24.76 -31.76 -4.00
N LEU A 1131 25.25 -32.87 -4.55
CA LEU A 1131 26.22 -33.74 -3.86
C LEU A 1131 27.68 -33.28 -4.03
N GLU A 1132 28.01 -32.60 -5.13
CA GLU A 1132 29.34 -32.05 -5.42
C GLU A 1132 29.55 -30.72 -4.66
N VAL A 1133 28.45 -30.03 -4.40
CA VAL A 1133 28.39 -28.79 -3.66
C VAL A 1133 28.58 -29.07 -2.16
N ARG A 1134 29.83 -29.01 -1.68
CA ARG A 1134 30.15 -29.17 -0.26
C ARG A 1134 29.80 -27.89 0.51
N VAL A 1135 28.81 -27.99 1.38
CA VAL A 1135 28.41 -26.94 2.32
C VAL A 1135 29.52 -26.73 3.36
N GLY A 1136 30.23 -25.61 3.29
CA GLY A 1136 31.26 -25.27 4.27
C GLY A 1136 32.30 -24.27 3.78
N GLY A 1137 32.50 -23.19 4.55
CA GLY A 1137 33.43 -22.11 4.26
C GLY A 1137 32.79 -20.72 4.45
N GLY A 1138 33.61 -19.66 4.39
CA GLY A 1138 33.09 -18.28 4.33
C GLY A 1138 32.49 -17.96 2.97
N THR A 1139 31.74 -16.86 2.89
CA THR A 1139 31.02 -16.44 1.68
C THR A 1139 31.82 -15.39 0.90
N HIS A 1140 32.13 -15.64 -0.38
CA HIS A 1140 32.79 -14.68 -1.28
C HIS A 1140 31.94 -14.36 -2.53
N ILE A 1141 30.87 -13.57 -2.36
CA ILE A 1141 29.90 -13.26 -3.43
C ILE A 1141 30.57 -12.50 -4.58
N ALA A 1142 31.48 -11.58 -4.27
CA ALA A 1142 32.21 -10.80 -5.27
C ALA A 1142 33.02 -11.69 -6.25
N ALA A 1143 33.61 -12.79 -5.78
CA ALA A 1143 34.34 -13.70 -6.65
C ALA A 1143 33.40 -14.42 -7.63
N GLY A 1144 32.23 -14.84 -7.16
CA GLY A 1144 31.18 -15.44 -8.00
C GLY A 1144 30.70 -14.49 -9.11
N LEU A 1145 30.47 -13.22 -8.78
CA LEU A 1145 30.10 -12.19 -9.75
C LEU A 1145 31.22 -11.85 -10.73
N ALA A 1146 32.47 -11.78 -10.27
CA ALA A 1146 33.62 -11.55 -11.14
C ALA A 1146 33.77 -12.67 -12.19
N HIS A 1147 33.52 -13.92 -11.78
CA HIS A 1147 33.51 -15.05 -12.70
C HIS A 1147 32.30 -15.01 -13.65
N ALA A 1148 31.10 -14.69 -13.16
CA ALA A 1148 29.92 -14.49 -14.00
C ALA A 1148 30.15 -13.42 -15.07
N ARG A 1149 30.84 -12.32 -14.73
CA ARG A 1149 31.24 -11.28 -15.69
C ARG A 1149 32.12 -11.81 -16.82
N SER A 1150 33.01 -12.78 -16.54
CA SER A 1150 33.85 -13.39 -17.57
C SER A 1150 33.06 -14.22 -18.60
N LEU A 1151 31.86 -14.68 -18.23
CA LEU A 1151 30.95 -15.44 -19.10
C LEU A 1151 30.01 -14.54 -19.95
N VAL A 1152 29.98 -13.23 -19.67
CA VAL A 1152 29.16 -12.25 -20.40
C VAL A 1152 29.76 -11.99 -21.77
N THR A 1153 28.98 -12.25 -22.83
CA THR A 1153 29.38 -11.97 -24.23
C THR A 1153 28.56 -10.83 -24.84
N VAL A 1154 27.24 -10.84 -24.67
CA VAL A 1154 26.33 -9.79 -25.12
C VAL A 1154 25.57 -9.25 -23.90
N PRO A 1155 26.04 -8.16 -23.26
CA PRO A 1155 25.47 -7.66 -22.02
C PRO A 1155 23.96 -7.44 -22.05
N SER A 1156 23.45 -6.80 -23.11
CA SER A 1156 22.02 -6.48 -23.30
C SER A 1156 21.10 -7.69 -23.47
N ARG A 1157 21.67 -8.89 -23.62
CA ARG A 1157 20.94 -10.17 -23.74
C ARG A 1157 21.41 -11.20 -22.71
N THR A 1158 22.08 -10.73 -21.65
CA THR A 1158 22.58 -11.56 -20.56
C THR A 1158 21.85 -11.19 -19.27
N ILE A 1159 21.34 -12.21 -18.59
CA ILE A 1159 20.75 -12.13 -17.26
C ILE A 1159 21.70 -12.81 -16.28
N VAL A 1160 22.06 -12.13 -15.20
CA VAL A 1160 22.85 -12.71 -14.10
C VAL A 1160 21.97 -12.68 -12.85
N ALA A 1161 21.64 -13.86 -12.33
CA ALA A 1161 20.81 -14.04 -11.15
C ALA A 1161 21.65 -14.61 -9.99
N VAL A 1162 21.78 -13.83 -8.92
CA VAL A 1162 22.56 -14.19 -7.72
C VAL A 1162 21.62 -14.67 -6.64
N VAL A 1163 21.81 -15.90 -6.14
CA VAL A 1163 21.04 -16.44 -5.02
C VAL A 1163 21.93 -16.52 -3.79
N SER A 1164 21.66 -15.70 -2.78
CA SER A 1164 22.45 -15.59 -1.54
C SER A 1164 21.60 -14.98 -0.41
N ASP A 1165 21.99 -15.21 0.84
CA ASP A 1165 21.51 -14.46 2.01
C ASP A 1165 22.10 -13.02 2.06
N PHE A 1166 22.99 -12.71 1.10
CA PHE A 1166 23.70 -11.45 0.95
C PHE A 1166 24.59 -11.12 2.16
N GLU A 1167 25.08 -12.13 2.88
CA GLU A 1167 26.11 -11.99 3.90
C GLU A 1167 27.50 -12.22 3.30
N GLU A 1168 28.16 -11.14 2.87
CA GLU A 1168 29.51 -11.19 2.31
C GLU A 1168 30.56 -11.34 3.43
N GLY A 1169 31.38 -12.39 3.37
CA GLY A 1169 32.48 -12.66 4.31
C GLY A 1169 33.76 -11.89 4.03
N TYR A 1170 33.81 -11.18 2.90
CA TYR A 1170 34.92 -10.33 2.44
C TYR A 1170 34.53 -8.84 2.43
N PRO A 1171 35.45 -7.91 2.15
CA PRO A 1171 35.10 -6.48 2.09
C PRO A 1171 33.99 -6.20 1.07
N LEU A 1172 32.86 -5.69 1.56
CA LEU A 1172 31.65 -5.40 0.78
C LEU A 1172 31.90 -4.47 -0.43
N ALA A 1173 32.96 -3.66 -0.39
CA ALA A 1173 33.38 -2.81 -1.50
C ALA A 1173 33.69 -3.61 -2.79
N GLY A 1174 34.24 -4.83 -2.67
CA GLY A 1174 34.52 -5.70 -3.81
C GLY A 1174 33.23 -6.19 -4.48
N LEU A 1175 32.26 -6.61 -3.67
CA LEU A 1175 30.93 -7.04 -4.13
C LEU A 1175 30.19 -5.91 -4.86
N LEU A 1176 30.11 -4.74 -4.23
CA LEU A 1176 29.46 -3.57 -4.83
C LEU A 1176 30.17 -3.10 -6.11
N GLY A 1177 31.49 -3.26 -6.19
CA GLY A 1177 32.28 -2.97 -7.39
C GLY A 1177 31.90 -3.86 -8.57
N GLU A 1178 31.80 -5.18 -8.35
CA GLU A 1178 31.42 -6.13 -9.40
C GLU A 1178 29.96 -5.97 -9.85
N VAL A 1179 29.04 -5.69 -8.91
CA VAL A 1179 27.64 -5.36 -9.23
C VAL A 1179 27.55 -4.11 -10.11
N ARG A 1180 28.25 -3.03 -9.75
CA ARG A 1180 28.26 -1.79 -10.57
C ARG A 1180 28.89 -2.02 -11.94
N ALA A 1181 29.93 -2.84 -12.04
CA ALA A 1181 30.57 -3.17 -13.31
C ALA A 1181 29.61 -3.94 -14.25
N LEU A 1182 28.90 -4.95 -13.72
CA LEU A 1182 27.90 -5.70 -14.47
C LEU A 1182 26.71 -4.82 -14.85
N ALA A 1183 26.17 -4.02 -13.92
CA ALA A 1183 25.05 -3.10 -14.18
C ALA A 1183 25.43 -2.05 -15.23
N GLY A 1184 26.62 -1.44 -15.11
CA GLY A 1184 27.13 -0.44 -16.04
C GLY A 1184 27.41 -0.99 -17.44
N SER A 1185 27.68 -2.30 -17.58
CA SER A 1185 27.86 -2.95 -18.88
C SER A 1185 26.54 -3.21 -19.62
N GLY A 1186 25.39 -3.07 -18.95
CA GLY A 1186 24.07 -3.33 -19.52
C GLY A 1186 23.56 -4.77 -19.32
N VAL A 1187 24.19 -5.54 -18.43
CA VAL A 1187 23.69 -6.86 -17.99
C VAL A 1187 22.47 -6.69 -17.11
N HIS A 1188 21.48 -7.56 -17.28
CA HIS A 1188 20.32 -7.62 -16.40
C HIS A 1188 20.67 -8.39 -15.13
N LEU A 1189 20.92 -7.66 -14.04
CA LEU A 1189 21.19 -8.25 -12.73
C LEU A 1189 19.90 -8.52 -11.96
N LEU A 1190 19.91 -9.59 -11.17
CA LEU A 1190 18.87 -9.93 -10.22
C LEU A 1190 19.50 -10.53 -8.97
N GLY A 1191 19.15 -9.99 -7.81
CA GLY A 1191 19.43 -10.61 -6.52
C GLY A 1191 18.20 -11.38 -6.06
N CYS A 1192 18.36 -12.67 -5.83
CA CYS A 1192 17.37 -13.54 -5.23
C CYS A 1192 17.74 -13.75 -3.77
N ALA A 1193 16.96 -13.16 -2.86
CA ALA A 1193 17.12 -13.41 -1.44
C ALA A 1193 16.90 -14.88 -1.12
N ALA A 1194 17.74 -15.43 -0.24
CA ALA A 1194 17.57 -16.80 0.23
C ALA A 1194 16.19 -17.01 0.85
N LEU A 1195 15.61 -18.17 0.60
CA LEU A 1195 14.36 -18.64 1.19
C LEU A 1195 14.68 -19.73 2.20
N ASN A 1196 14.04 -19.67 3.37
CA ASN A 1196 14.06 -20.78 4.32
C ASN A 1196 13.12 -21.92 3.87
N ASP A 1197 13.08 -23.02 4.63
CA ASP A 1197 12.26 -24.21 4.33
C ASP A 1197 10.74 -23.93 4.24
N GLN A 1198 10.30 -22.77 4.71
CA GLN A 1198 8.91 -22.30 4.70
C GLN A 1198 8.65 -21.25 3.60
N GLY A 1199 9.62 -21.00 2.72
CA GLY A 1199 9.51 -19.97 1.67
C GLY A 1199 9.54 -18.53 2.18
N VAL A 1200 9.96 -18.31 3.43
CA VAL A 1200 10.13 -16.97 4.01
C VAL A 1200 11.54 -16.46 3.70
N PRO A 1201 11.68 -15.22 3.20
CA PRO A 1201 12.98 -14.68 2.87
C PRO A 1201 13.86 -14.44 4.10
N CYS A 1202 15.12 -14.87 4.01
CA CYS A 1202 16.15 -14.69 5.03
C CYS A 1202 17.38 -14.07 4.35
N TYR A 1203 17.63 -12.79 4.61
CA TYR A 1203 18.77 -12.09 4.02
C TYR A 1203 19.14 -10.83 4.82
N SER A 1204 20.37 -10.35 4.64
CA SER A 1204 20.83 -9.09 5.21
C SER A 1204 20.18 -7.90 4.49
N VAL A 1205 19.12 -7.36 5.08
CA VAL A 1205 18.42 -6.15 4.58
C VAL A 1205 19.39 -4.98 4.31
N PRO A 1206 20.36 -4.67 5.20
CA PRO A 1206 21.31 -3.58 4.95
C PRO A 1206 22.23 -3.79 3.75
N VAL A 1207 22.59 -5.04 3.42
CA VAL A 1207 23.42 -5.36 2.26
C VAL A 1207 22.58 -5.38 0.98
N ALA A 1208 21.38 -5.95 1.03
CA ALA A 1208 20.43 -5.94 -0.08
C ALA A 1208 20.07 -4.50 -0.52
N GLU A 1209 19.84 -3.57 0.40
CA GLU A 1209 19.64 -2.15 0.07
C GLU A 1209 20.83 -1.54 -0.68
N GLN A 1210 22.06 -1.90 -0.29
CA GLN A 1210 23.28 -1.44 -0.95
C GLN A 1210 23.46 -2.06 -2.35
N LEU A 1211 23.08 -3.33 -2.53
CA LEU A 1211 23.09 -4.02 -3.82
C LEU A 1211 22.04 -3.43 -4.78
N VAL A 1212 20.85 -3.09 -4.28
CA VAL A 1212 19.82 -2.35 -5.03
C VAL A 1212 20.34 -0.98 -5.45
N ALA A 1213 20.99 -0.26 -4.54
CA ALA A 1213 21.63 1.02 -4.85
C ALA A 1213 22.78 0.89 -5.86
N ALA A 1214 23.45 -0.26 -5.93
CA ALA A 1214 24.51 -0.56 -6.87
C ALA A 1214 24.00 -1.01 -8.26
N GLY A 1215 22.70 -1.21 -8.44
CA GLY A 1215 22.07 -1.55 -9.72
C GLY A 1215 21.58 -3.00 -9.85
N MET A 1216 21.61 -3.78 -8.76
CA MET A 1216 21.04 -5.14 -8.73
C MET A 1216 19.73 -5.15 -7.93
N PRO A 1217 18.55 -5.21 -8.56
CA PRO A 1217 17.28 -5.35 -7.84
C PRO A 1217 17.28 -6.66 -7.04
N VAL A 1218 16.97 -6.57 -5.75
CA VAL A 1218 16.88 -7.72 -4.85
C VAL A 1218 15.41 -8.02 -4.56
N ALA A 1219 15.00 -9.26 -4.75
CA ALA A 1219 13.65 -9.73 -4.45
C ALA A 1219 13.69 -11.14 -3.85
N ALA A 1220 12.74 -11.43 -2.97
CA ALA A 1220 12.44 -12.79 -2.54
C ALA A 1220 11.59 -13.44 -3.63
N LEU A 1221 12.18 -14.34 -4.40
CA LEU A 1221 11.52 -14.98 -5.53
C LEU A 1221 11.58 -16.48 -5.35
N SER A 1222 10.41 -17.13 -5.40
CA SER A 1222 10.35 -18.57 -5.61
C SER A 1222 10.92 -18.94 -6.99
N PRO A 1223 11.36 -20.19 -7.21
CA PRO A 1223 11.82 -20.69 -8.52
C PRO A 1223 10.90 -20.37 -9.70
N LEU A 1224 9.58 -20.47 -9.47
CA LEU A 1224 8.57 -20.19 -10.49
C LEU A 1224 8.48 -18.67 -10.79
N GLU A 1225 8.61 -17.83 -9.77
CA GLU A 1225 8.63 -16.37 -9.93
C GLU A 1225 9.92 -15.88 -10.57
N LEU A 1226 11.06 -16.50 -10.25
CA LEU A 1226 12.32 -16.29 -10.95
C LEU A 1226 12.20 -16.64 -12.43
N ALA A 1227 11.61 -17.79 -12.76
CA ALA A 1227 11.35 -18.18 -14.14
C ALA A 1227 10.37 -17.23 -14.86
N ARG A 1228 9.31 -16.76 -14.18
CA ARG A 1228 8.38 -15.74 -14.71
C ARG A 1228 9.07 -14.41 -14.97
N TRP A 1229 9.90 -13.95 -14.04
CA TRP A 1229 10.64 -12.70 -14.14
C TRP A 1229 11.66 -12.73 -15.28
N VAL A 1230 12.41 -13.84 -15.41
CA VAL A 1230 13.27 -14.08 -16.57
C VAL A 1230 12.42 -14.00 -17.85
N GLY A 1231 11.22 -14.59 -17.86
CA GLY A 1231 10.26 -14.45 -18.96
C GLY A 1231 9.74 -13.03 -19.22
N ASP A 1232 9.53 -12.20 -18.19
CA ASP A 1232 9.14 -10.78 -18.32
C ASP A 1232 10.27 -9.93 -18.91
N ARG A 1233 11.52 -10.16 -18.49
CA ARG A 1233 12.69 -9.43 -18.98
C ARG A 1233 13.01 -9.77 -20.42
N VAL A 1234 12.90 -11.05 -20.77
CA VAL A 1234 12.96 -11.54 -22.16
C VAL A 1234 11.88 -10.86 -23.04
N ARG A 1235 10.70 -10.51 -22.49
CA ARG A 1235 9.62 -9.76 -23.17
C ARG A 1235 9.87 -8.24 -23.27
N GLY A 1236 10.48 -7.61 -22.27
CA GLY A 1236 10.63 -6.15 -22.15
C GLY A 1236 11.72 -5.51 -23.01
N GLY A 1237 12.62 -6.31 -23.62
CA GLY A 1237 13.75 -5.82 -24.42
C GLY A 1237 13.43 -5.31 -25.83
N SER A 1238 12.17 -5.34 -26.28
CA SER A 1238 11.73 -4.78 -27.57
C SER A 1238 10.64 -3.72 -27.36
N ARG A 1239 11.06 -2.54 -26.91
CA ARG A 1239 10.30 -1.30 -27.19
C ARG A 1239 10.43 -0.94 -28.66
#